data_AF-A0A452VL87-F1
#
_entry.id   AF-A0A452VL87-F1
#
_cell.length_a   1.000
_cell.length_b   1.000
_cell.length_c   1.000
_cell.angle_alpha   90.00
_cell.angle_beta   90.00
_cell.angle_gamma   90.00
#
_symmetry.space_group_name_H-M   'P 1'
#
loop_
_entity.id
_entity.type
_entity.pdbx_description
1 polymer ?
#
loop_
_entity_poly.entity_id
_entity_poly.type
_entity_poly.pdbx_seq_one_letter_code
_entity_poly.pdbx_strand_id
1 'polypeptide(L)'
;LNIGPRPSLAKLSNVTCMPETNYKYPDLPINRCKEEVISLIESNSVVIIHGATGSGKSTQLPQYILDHYIQRSAYCNIVVTQPRKIGASSIARWISKERAWMLGGLVGYQVGLEKIATEDTKLIYMTTGVLLQKIVSAKSLMEFTHVFIDEVHERTEEMDFLLLVVRKLLRTNSRFVKVILMSATINCKEFADYFAVPVQNKMNPAYVFEVEGKPHSIEEYYLDDLGHIHHGREPVITKDIYEVAVSLIQMFDNLDMKEGGLQVYPLHSSVTLEEQNNVFLSPVPGYRKIILSTNIAESSVTVPDVKYVIDFCLTRTLVCDEDTNYQSLRLSWASKTSCNQRKGRAGRVSKGCCYRLIHRDFWDSSIPDHVVPEMLRCPLGSTILKVKLLDMGEPRALLATALSPPSLSDIERTILLLKEVGALAVSGQREDENPHDGELTFLGRVLAQLPVNQQLGKLIVLGHVFGCLDECLIIAAALSLKNFFAMPFRQHLDGYRNKVNFSGNSKSDCIALVEAFKVSFLCAGGEILCLYLKDELDWGRLNYIQIKRIREVAELYEELKNRISQFNMYVDCRRPVMDQEYVHKQRFILQVVLAGAFYPNYFTFGQPDEEMAVRELAGKDPKTTIVLKHIPPYGFLYYKQLQSLFRQCGQVKSIVFDGANRAFVEFSRNPTERFKTLPAVYMAIKMSQLKVSLELNVHSAEEIEGKVQGGAVSKLRSTRVNVDFQKQTVDPMQVSFNTSDRSRTITDLLLTIDVTEVVEVGHFWGYRIDEKNSGILKKLTAEINQLELVPLPVHPHPDLVCLAPFADFDKESYFRAQILYVSGNSAEVFFVDYGNRSQVDLDLLMEIPCQLLKLPFQALEFKICKMRPSAKSLVCGEHWSGGASQRFASLVGGCALLVRVFSVVHSILHVDVYRYSGAQDAINIRDVLIKEGYAELAEEPYESKVRTFVLIVRVHLSTSSPVKDDEKYLIRVLLESFSSNKLGAPNCKAILHGPFNPYELKCHSLTRISKFRCVWIEKESINSVIISDAPEDLHQRMLVAASLSVNATGSTMLLRETSLMPHVPGLPALLSALFAPVMELRVDRDGKCYTGVLCGLGWNPTTGAPILPEHDIELAFDVQFNVEDIIEINILRAAINKLVCDGPNGSKFLGPERIAQLQDNARQKLLG
;
A
#
# COMPACT_ATOMS: atom_id res chain seq x y z
N LEU A 1 14.18 -0.64 56.02
CA LEU A 1 14.84 -1.86 56.56
C LEU A 1 13.84 -3.01 56.51
N ASN A 2 13.88 -3.76 55.41
CA ASN A 2 13.27 -5.08 55.23
C ASN A 2 14.07 -5.71 54.08
N ILE A 3 15.02 -6.57 54.43
CA ILE A 3 15.97 -7.19 53.50
C ILE A 3 15.24 -8.40 52.90
N GLY A 4 14.82 -8.29 51.63
CA GLY A 4 14.31 -9.43 50.86
C GLY A 4 15.40 -10.51 50.68
N PRO A 5 15.01 -11.77 50.40
CA PRO A 5 15.93 -12.89 50.46
C PRO A 5 16.99 -12.78 49.36
N ARG A 6 18.26 -12.92 49.75
CA ARG A 6 19.37 -13.19 48.82
C ARG A 6 19.04 -14.45 48.02
N PRO A 7 19.29 -14.49 46.69
CA PRO A 7 19.18 -15.74 45.95
C PRO A 7 20.14 -16.78 46.54
N SER A 8 19.61 -17.99 46.73
CA SER A 8 20.28 -19.12 47.35
C SER A 8 21.57 -19.50 46.61
N LEU A 9 22.68 -19.55 47.35
CA LEU A 9 24.03 -19.99 46.93
C LEU A 9 24.14 -21.50 46.58
N ALA A 10 23.03 -22.21 46.46
CA ALA A 10 23.00 -23.67 46.29
C ALA A 10 22.58 -24.06 44.87
N LYS A 11 23.46 -23.79 43.88
CA LYS A 11 23.48 -24.40 42.53
C LYS A 11 24.76 -23.91 41.82
N LEU A 12 25.92 -24.33 42.32
CA LEU A 12 27.23 -23.96 41.79
C LEU A 12 28.09 -25.21 41.54
N SER A 13 27.47 -26.31 41.10
CA SER A 13 28.12 -27.60 40.92
C SER A 13 28.28 -28.07 39.47
N ASN A 14 28.01 -27.24 38.47
CA ASN A 14 28.36 -27.52 37.07
C ASN A 14 29.06 -26.30 36.45
N VAL A 15 30.30 -26.03 36.88
CA VAL A 15 31.19 -25.11 36.16
C VAL A 15 31.83 -25.91 35.03
N THR A 16 31.34 -25.69 33.81
CA THR A 16 32.05 -26.05 32.58
C THR A 16 33.45 -25.47 32.64
N CYS A 17 34.48 -26.31 32.43
CA CYS A 17 35.89 -25.94 32.41
C CYS A 17 36.12 -24.54 31.81
N MET A 18 36.59 -23.60 32.63
CA MET A 18 36.98 -22.27 32.15
C MET A 18 38.22 -22.41 31.26
N PRO A 19 38.22 -21.93 30.01
CA PRO A 19 39.42 -21.94 29.17
C PRO A 19 40.48 -21.03 29.80
N GLU A 20 41.72 -21.51 29.89
CA GLU A 20 42.88 -20.72 30.34
C GLU A 20 43.01 -19.41 29.55
N THR A 21 43.25 -18.31 30.27
CA THR A 21 43.36 -16.93 29.75
C THR A 21 44.68 -16.69 29.02
N ASN A 22 44.91 -17.37 27.90
CA ASN A 22 46.06 -17.14 27.03
C ASN A 22 45.69 -16.40 25.73
N TYR A 23 44.57 -15.67 25.74
CA TYR A 23 44.09 -14.90 24.59
C TYR A 23 44.90 -13.59 24.44
N LYS A 24 45.59 -13.45 23.31
CA LYS A 24 46.35 -12.25 22.96
C LYS A 24 45.47 -11.27 22.19
N TYR A 25 45.19 -10.13 22.80
CA TYR A 25 44.39 -9.06 22.20
C TYR A 25 45.05 -8.48 20.94
N PRO A 26 44.25 -8.10 19.93
CA PRO A 26 44.76 -7.43 18.74
C PRO A 26 45.38 -6.06 19.08
N ASP A 27 46.37 -5.62 18.30
CA ASP A 27 47.01 -4.30 18.45
C ASP A 27 46.09 -3.19 17.94
N LEU A 28 45.00 -2.95 18.67
CA LEU A 28 44.08 -1.86 18.46
C LEU A 28 44.39 -0.71 19.42
N PRO A 29 44.08 0.55 19.05
CA PRO A 29 44.47 1.69 19.87
C PRO A 29 43.92 1.66 21.30
N ILE A 30 42.70 1.14 21.52
CA ILE A 30 42.12 0.98 22.87
C ILE A 30 42.94 0.05 23.78
N ASN A 31 43.68 -0.91 23.21
CA ASN A 31 44.45 -1.90 23.96
C ASN A 31 45.60 -1.28 24.75
N ARG A 32 46.17 -0.16 24.25
CA ARG A 32 47.26 0.57 24.91
C ARG A 32 46.83 1.21 26.24
N CYS A 33 45.54 1.49 26.39
CA CYS A 33 44.96 2.16 27.54
C CYS A 33 44.09 1.22 28.39
N LYS A 34 44.22 -0.11 28.22
CA LYS A 34 43.34 -1.11 28.84
C LYS A 34 43.21 -0.95 30.37
N GLU A 35 44.33 -0.94 31.09
CA GLU A 35 44.33 -0.91 32.56
C GLU A 35 43.75 0.41 33.12
N GLU A 36 44.05 1.52 32.45
CA GLU A 36 43.55 2.84 32.83
C GLU A 36 42.03 2.91 32.69
N VAL A 37 41.49 2.43 31.57
CA VAL A 37 40.03 2.42 31.31
C VAL A 37 39.29 1.53 32.31
N ILE A 38 39.83 0.35 32.64
CA ILE A 38 39.23 -0.54 33.65
C ILE A 38 39.18 0.16 35.02
N SER A 39 40.29 0.79 35.44
CA SER A 39 40.35 1.54 36.71
C SER A 39 39.34 2.67 36.79
N LEU A 40 39.13 3.39 35.68
CA LEU A 40 38.13 4.46 35.56
C LEU A 40 36.69 3.93 35.69
N ILE A 41 36.38 2.81 35.05
CA ILE A 41 35.04 2.18 35.12
C ILE A 41 34.75 1.67 36.54
N GLU A 42 35.75 1.11 37.23
CA GLU A 42 35.61 0.65 38.61
C GLU A 42 35.34 1.80 39.60
N SER A 43 36.01 2.94 39.41
CA SER A 43 35.92 4.09 40.31
C SER A 43 34.70 4.99 40.09
N ASN A 44 34.10 4.97 38.90
CA ASN A 44 32.97 5.85 38.54
C ASN A 44 31.69 5.06 38.29
N SER A 45 30.53 5.70 38.48
CA SER A 45 29.23 5.11 38.13
C SER A 45 28.93 5.23 36.63
N VAL A 46 29.35 6.34 36.02
CA VAL A 46 29.20 6.63 34.60
C VAL A 46 30.55 7.05 34.01
N VAL A 47 30.94 6.44 32.89
CA VAL A 47 32.16 6.80 32.13
C VAL A 47 31.81 6.96 30.66
N ILE A 48 32.37 7.99 30.02
CA ILE A 48 32.20 8.28 28.59
C ILE A 48 33.50 7.95 27.87
N ILE A 49 33.45 7.06 26.88
CA ILE A 49 34.58 6.65 26.05
C ILE A 49 34.43 7.26 24.65
N HIS A 50 35.33 8.18 24.32
CA HIS A 50 35.40 8.83 23.01
C HIS A 50 36.54 8.23 22.19
N GLY A 51 36.27 7.79 20.95
CA GLY A 51 37.34 7.46 20.02
C GLY A 51 36.86 7.18 18.61
N ALA A 52 37.71 7.40 17.61
CA ALA A 52 37.35 7.23 16.20
C ALA A 52 36.88 5.81 15.84
N THR A 53 36.16 5.66 14.72
CA THR A 53 35.79 4.35 14.18
C THR A 53 37.05 3.52 13.90
N GLY A 54 37.05 2.25 14.32
CA GLY A 54 38.23 1.37 14.20
C GLY A 54 39.13 1.34 15.43
N SER A 55 38.87 2.15 16.48
CA SER A 55 39.68 2.12 17.71
C SER A 55 39.47 0.89 18.60
N GLY A 56 38.45 0.07 18.34
CA GLY A 56 38.19 -1.18 19.08
C GLY A 56 37.24 -1.08 20.28
N LYS A 57 36.61 0.08 20.53
CA LYS A 57 35.72 0.34 21.68
C LYS A 57 34.61 -0.73 21.83
N SER A 58 33.81 -0.89 20.78
CA SER A 58 32.62 -1.73 20.77
C SER A 58 32.91 -3.23 20.85
N THR A 59 34.12 -3.65 20.47
CA THR A 59 34.51 -5.07 20.41
C THR A 59 35.35 -5.49 21.60
N GLN A 60 36.34 -4.68 21.99
CA GLN A 60 37.36 -5.08 22.96
C GLN A 60 37.01 -4.69 24.40
N LEU A 61 36.43 -3.50 24.61
CA LEU A 61 36.19 -2.99 25.97
C LEU A 61 35.26 -3.89 26.82
N PRO A 62 34.15 -4.43 26.29
CA PRO A 62 33.33 -5.38 27.03
C PRO A 62 34.08 -6.67 27.39
N GLN A 63 34.99 -7.13 26.52
CA GLN A 63 35.84 -8.30 26.79
C GLN A 63 36.84 -8.02 27.91
N TYR A 64 37.43 -6.82 27.96
CA TYR A 64 38.36 -6.42 29.03
C TYR A 64 37.70 -6.49 30.41
N ILE A 65 36.47 -5.97 30.52
CA ILE A 65 35.72 -5.99 31.78
C ILE A 65 35.31 -7.42 32.14
N LEU A 66 34.85 -8.21 31.17
CA LEU A 66 34.49 -9.60 31.43
C LEU A 66 35.69 -10.41 31.94
N ASP A 67 36.85 -10.31 31.28
CA ASP A 67 38.07 -11.02 31.67
C ASP A 67 38.59 -10.55 33.04
N HIS A 68 38.53 -9.25 33.33
CA HIS A 68 38.93 -8.69 34.64
C HIS A 68 38.10 -9.25 35.80
N TYR A 69 36.77 -9.38 35.61
CA TYR A 69 35.89 -9.95 36.63
C TYR A 69 36.02 -11.47 36.74
N ILE A 70 36.27 -12.18 35.63
CA ILE A 70 36.56 -13.61 35.63
C ILE A 70 37.84 -13.90 36.43
N GLN A 71 38.92 -13.12 36.20
CA GLN A 71 40.19 -13.25 36.94
C GLN A 71 40.02 -13.03 38.45
N ARG A 72 39.05 -12.21 38.86
CA ARG A 72 38.73 -11.92 40.26
C ARG A 72 37.67 -12.85 40.86
N SER A 73 37.16 -13.82 40.10
CA SER A 73 36.03 -14.68 40.50
C SER A 73 34.80 -13.90 40.98
N ALA A 74 34.54 -12.74 40.37
CA ALA A 74 33.42 -11.87 40.69
C ALA A 74 32.27 -12.02 39.68
N TYR A 75 31.02 -11.91 40.13
CA TYR A 75 29.86 -11.98 39.24
C TYR A 75 29.85 -10.79 38.27
N CYS A 76 29.74 -11.08 36.98
CA CYS A 76 29.67 -10.08 35.92
C CYS A 76 28.61 -10.48 34.90
N ASN A 77 27.74 -9.53 34.59
CA ASN A 77 26.74 -9.63 33.52
C ASN A 77 26.71 -8.29 32.75
N ILE A 78 27.07 -8.34 31.47
CA ILE A 78 27.31 -7.18 30.62
C ILE A 78 26.31 -7.15 29.48
N VAL A 79 25.66 -6.01 29.30
CA VAL A 79 24.87 -5.71 28.12
C VAL A 79 25.53 -4.59 27.31
N VAL A 80 25.56 -4.75 25.99
CA VAL A 80 26.03 -3.73 25.05
C VAL A 80 24.93 -3.41 24.05
N THR A 81 24.48 -2.16 24.01
CA THR A 81 23.50 -1.74 23.02
C THR A 81 24.18 -1.42 21.68
N GLN A 82 23.47 -1.69 20.60
CA GLN A 82 23.80 -1.24 19.26
C GLN A 82 22.55 -0.63 18.62
N PRO A 83 22.65 0.47 17.85
CA PRO A 83 21.47 1.08 17.23
C PRO A 83 20.83 0.18 16.16
N ARG A 84 21.57 -0.78 15.57
CA ARG A 84 21.11 -1.59 14.43
C ARG A 84 21.21 -3.09 14.70
N LYS A 85 20.24 -3.86 14.20
CA LYS A 85 20.20 -5.34 14.29
C LYS A 85 21.46 -6.02 13.72
N ILE A 86 21.93 -5.55 12.56
CA ILE A 86 23.15 -6.08 11.92
C ILE A 86 24.38 -5.80 12.78
N GLY A 87 24.45 -4.63 13.43
CA GLY A 87 25.56 -4.27 14.32
C GLY A 87 25.70 -5.24 15.49
N ALA A 88 24.64 -5.43 16.28
CA ALA A 88 24.66 -6.35 17.43
C ALA A 88 24.97 -7.80 17.04
N SER A 89 24.31 -8.33 16.00
CA SER A 89 24.53 -9.72 15.57
C SER A 89 25.92 -9.94 14.96
N SER A 90 26.44 -8.99 14.19
CA SER A 90 27.76 -9.12 13.56
C SER A 90 28.89 -9.02 14.57
N ILE A 91 28.80 -8.11 15.55
CA ILE A 91 29.79 -7.97 16.61
C ILE A 91 29.83 -9.23 17.47
N ALA A 92 28.67 -9.74 17.91
CA ALA A 92 28.62 -10.97 18.71
C ALA A 92 29.20 -12.18 17.97
N ARG A 93 28.87 -12.35 16.68
CA ARG A 93 29.45 -13.40 15.83
C ARG A 93 30.95 -13.23 15.63
N TRP A 94 31.43 -11.98 15.50
CA TRP A 94 32.84 -11.69 15.36
C TRP A 94 33.62 -12.04 16.63
N ILE A 95 33.13 -11.65 17.82
CA ILE A 95 33.76 -11.99 19.11
C ILE A 95 33.73 -13.50 19.36
N SER A 96 32.62 -14.17 19.03
CA SER A 96 32.51 -15.63 19.11
C SER A 96 33.59 -16.32 18.27
N LYS A 97 33.84 -15.85 17.04
CA LYS A 97 34.91 -16.36 16.18
C LYS A 97 36.31 -16.02 16.71
N GLU A 98 36.51 -14.78 17.14
CA GLU A 98 37.78 -14.27 17.66
C GLU A 98 38.24 -15.04 18.91
N ARG A 99 37.31 -15.34 19.82
CA ARG A 99 37.57 -16.03 21.10
C ARG A 99 37.40 -17.55 21.03
N ALA A 100 37.06 -18.08 19.85
CA ALA A 100 36.65 -19.48 19.66
C ALA A 100 35.55 -19.93 20.65
N TRP A 101 34.63 -19.01 20.99
CA TRP A 101 33.49 -19.28 21.86
C TRP A 101 32.28 -19.72 21.05
N MET A 102 31.48 -20.62 21.60
CA MET A 102 30.18 -20.94 21.03
C MET A 102 29.25 -19.73 21.15
N LEU A 103 28.71 -19.27 20.02
CA LEU A 103 27.70 -18.22 19.98
C LEU A 103 26.45 -18.67 20.74
N GLY A 104 26.00 -17.85 21.70
CA GLY A 104 24.93 -18.20 22.64
C GLY A 104 25.42 -18.84 23.93
N GLY A 105 26.69 -19.20 24.04
CA GLY A 105 27.37 -19.54 25.30
C GLY A 105 27.72 -18.28 26.08
N LEU A 106 29.01 -18.04 26.36
CA LEU A 106 29.50 -16.84 27.08
C LEU A 106 29.14 -15.51 26.40
N VAL A 107 29.14 -15.48 25.07
CA VAL A 107 28.78 -14.32 24.24
C VAL A 107 27.55 -14.63 23.40
N GLY A 108 26.61 -13.69 23.34
CA GLY A 108 25.37 -13.83 22.60
C GLY A 108 24.83 -12.50 22.09
N TYR A 109 23.68 -12.55 21.40
CA TYR A 109 22.94 -11.35 21.04
C TYR A 109 21.43 -11.52 21.11
N GLN A 110 20.73 -10.39 21.19
CA GLN A 110 19.27 -10.31 21.10
C GLN A 110 18.86 -9.09 20.26
N VAL A 111 18.31 -9.32 19.08
CA VAL A 111 17.95 -8.24 18.12
C VAL A 111 16.53 -8.44 17.60
N GLY A 112 15.62 -7.54 17.96
CA GLY A 112 14.18 -7.78 17.72
C GLY A 112 13.77 -9.15 18.25
N LEU A 113 13.41 -10.05 17.33
CA LEU A 113 12.92 -11.41 17.56
C LEU A 113 14.01 -12.47 17.69
N GLU A 114 15.19 -12.21 17.14
CA GLU A 114 16.27 -13.18 17.10
C GLU A 114 17.06 -13.11 18.41
N LYS A 115 16.96 -14.16 19.23
CA LYS A 115 17.71 -14.31 20.48
C LYS A 115 18.64 -15.52 20.39
N ILE A 116 19.94 -15.27 20.42
CA ILE A 116 20.98 -16.30 20.57
C ILE A 116 21.71 -16.03 21.89
N ALA A 117 21.11 -16.48 22.99
CA ALA A 117 21.65 -16.36 24.34
C ALA A 117 20.99 -17.40 25.27
N THR A 118 21.78 -17.94 26.21
CA THR A 118 21.34 -18.87 27.27
C THR A 118 21.53 -18.23 28.66
N GLU A 119 21.26 -18.97 29.73
CA GLU A 119 21.54 -18.53 31.11
C GLU A 119 23.05 -18.36 31.39
N ASP A 120 23.89 -19.02 30.58
CA ASP A 120 25.35 -18.94 30.66
C ASP A 120 25.93 -17.69 29.99
N THR A 121 25.13 -16.99 29.17
CA THR A 121 25.56 -15.76 28.50
C THR A 121 25.82 -14.64 29.51
N LYS A 122 27.07 -14.17 29.55
CA LYS A 122 27.51 -13.05 30.41
C LYS A 122 27.82 -11.77 29.64
N LEU A 123 28.02 -11.87 28.32
CA LEU A 123 28.16 -10.73 27.42
C LEU A 123 27.10 -10.82 26.32
N ILE A 124 26.12 -9.93 26.37
CA ILE A 124 25.03 -9.91 25.41
C ILE A 124 24.97 -8.57 24.65
N TYR A 125 25.01 -8.67 23.32
CA TYR A 125 24.79 -7.52 22.43
C TYR A 125 23.31 -7.43 22.08
N MET A 126 22.68 -6.27 22.22
CA MET A 126 21.27 -6.12 21.85
C MET A 126 20.97 -4.77 21.21
N THR A 127 19.83 -4.68 20.53
CA THR A 127 19.36 -3.39 20.04
C THR A 127 18.87 -2.49 21.18
N THR A 128 19.00 -1.17 21.04
CA THR A 128 18.55 -0.17 22.03
C THR A 128 17.10 -0.41 22.49
N GLY A 129 16.16 -0.62 21.56
CA GLY A 129 14.76 -0.90 21.88
C GLY A 129 14.52 -2.18 22.69
N VAL A 130 15.34 -3.23 22.50
CA VAL A 130 15.22 -4.49 23.28
C VAL A 130 15.61 -4.25 24.74
N LEU A 131 16.73 -3.55 24.96
CA LEU A 131 17.16 -3.21 26.32
C LEU A 131 16.14 -2.29 27.00
N LEU A 132 15.66 -1.27 26.28
CA LEU A 132 14.66 -0.33 26.79
C LEU A 132 13.39 -1.07 27.22
N GLN A 133 12.89 -2.02 26.42
CA GLN A 133 11.71 -2.80 26.77
C GLN A 133 11.91 -3.65 28.04
N LYS A 134 13.07 -4.29 28.19
CA LYS A 134 13.43 -5.04 29.40
C LYS A 134 13.43 -4.14 30.64
N ILE A 135 14.09 -2.97 30.55
CA ILE A 135 14.20 -2.02 31.65
C ILE A 135 12.83 -1.43 32.02
N VAL A 136 12.01 -1.08 31.04
CA VAL A 136 10.65 -0.55 31.29
C VAL A 136 9.78 -1.58 31.98
N SER A 137 9.87 -2.86 31.58
CA SER A 137 9.13 -3.95 32.21
C SER A 137 9.63 -4.26 33.63
N ALA A 138 10.95 -4.28 33.84
CA ALA A 138 11.56 -4.61 35.13
C ALA A 138 11.57 -3.42 36.12
N LYS A 139 11.43 -2.19 35.62
CA LYS A 139 11.61 -0.92 36.36
C LYS A 139 12.92 -0.85 37.16
N SER A 140 13.96 -1.51 36.66
CA SER A 140 15.25 -1.69 37.34
C SER A 140 16.36 -2.01 36.33
N LEU A 141 17.61 -1.63 36.65
CA LEU A 141 18.80 -2.00 35.87
C LEU A 141 19.52 -3.24 36.44
N MET A 142 19.06 -3.78 37.57
CA MET A 142 19.77 -4.77 38.38
C MET A 142 19.95 -6.15 37.71
N GLU A 143 19.32 -6.40 36.55
CA GLU A 143 19.61 -7.58 35.70
C GLU A 143 21.08 -7.57 35.23
N PHE A 144 21.66 -6.37 35.04
CA PHE A 144 23.02 -6.19 34.52
C PHE A 144 23.93 -5.50 35.53
N THR A 145 25.19 -5.92 35.54
CA THR A 145 26.25 -5.26 36.32
C THR A 145 26.84 -4.06 35.57
N HIS A 146 26.97 -4.19 34.25
CA HIS A 146 27.53 -3.19 33.35
C HIS A 146 26.60 -2.99 32.15
N VAL A 147 26.26 -1.74 31.87
CA VAL A 147 25.42 -1.34 30.73
C VAL A 147 26.24 -0.44 29.81
N PHE A 148 26.59 -0.95 28.64
CA PHE A 148 27.26 -0.19 27.60
C PHE A 148 26.22 0.36 26.62
N ILE A 149 26.22 1.68 26.43
CA ILE A 149 25.39 2.36 25.44
C ILE A 149 26.31 2.85 24.32
N ASP A 150 26.35 2.09 23.23
CA ASP A 150 27.20 2.42 22.07
C ASP A 150 26.52 3.35 21.08
N GLU A 151 27.34 4.06 20.29
CA GLU A 151 26.93 4.98 19.24
C GLU A 151 25.97 6.09 19.70
N VAL A 152 26.21 6.66 20.90
CA VAL A 152 25.33 7.71 21.49
C VAL A 152 25.19 8.99 20.65
N HIS A 153 26.02 9.15 19.60
CA HIS A 153 25.93 10.26 18.66
C HIS A 153 24.82 10.10 17.60
N GLU A 154 24.20 8.92 17.45
CA GLU A 154 23.07 8.76 16.50
C GLU A 154 21.79 9.48 16.98
N ARG A 155 21.69 9.84 18.27
CA ARG A 155 20.59 10.60 18.91
C ARG A 155 19.17 10.14 18.50
N THR A 156 18.95 8.83 18.46
CA THR A 156 17.63 8.22 18.18
C THR A 156 16.66 8.40 19.34
N GLU A 157 15.34 8.37 19.08
CA GLU A 157 14.31 8.57 20.11
C GLU A 157 14.44 7.53 21.24
N GLU A 158 14.61 6.26 20.89
CA GLU A 158 14.77 5.17 21.85
C GLU A 158 16.04 5.34 22.70
N MET A 159 17.11 5.87 22.13
CA MET A 159 18.37 6.05 22.82
C MET A 159 18.32 7.21 23.80
N ASP A 160 17.83 8.38 23.38
CA ASP A 160 17.66 9.53 24.26
C ASP A 160 16.68 9.18 25.41
N PHE A 161 15.63 8.42 25.12
CA PHE A 161 14.72 7.92 26.16
C PHE A 161 15.37 6.89 27.08
N LEU A 162 16.18 5.96 26.55
CA LEU A 162 16.96 5.03 27.37
C LEU A 162 17.90 5.77 28.33
N LEU A 163 18.61 6.81 27.84
CA LEU A 163 19.50 7.63 28.67
C LEU A 163 18.75 8.32 29.81
N LEU A 164 17.54 8.83 29.54
CA LEU A 164 16.65 9.39 30.56
C LEU A 164 16.26 8.35 31.63
N VAL A 165 15.80 7.17 31.20
CA VAL A 165 15.38 6.10 32.13
C VAL A 165 16.56 5.60 32.95
N VAL A 166 17.72 5.35 32.33
CA VAL A 166 18.95 4.92 33.01
C VAL A 166 19.37 5.95 34.05
N ARG A 167 19.42 7.24 33.69
CA ARG A 167 19.77 8.33 34.64
C ARG A 167 18.84 8.35 35.85
N LYS A 168 17.53 8.17 35.64
CA LYS A 168 16.55 8.15 36.74
C LYS A 168 16.74 6.92 37.64
N LEU A 169 16.86 5.73 37.06
CA LEU A 169 17.04 4.48 37.80
C LEU A 169 18.36 4.42 38.58
N LEU A 170 19.45 4.95 38.02
CA LEU A 170 20.73 5.08 38.72
C LEU A 170 20.61 5.90 40.01
N ARG A 171 19.77 6.95 40.01
CA ARG A 171 19.57 7.83 41.18
C ARG A 171 18.63 7.22 42.22
N THR A 172 17.72 6.35 41.80
CA THR A 172 16.68 5.76 42.66
C THR A 172 17.07 4.37 43.20
N ASN A 173 17.04 3.33 42.37
CA ASN A 173 17.07 1.93 42.80
C ASN A 173 18.27 1.11 42.29
N SER A 174 19.06 1.63 41.35
CA SER A 174 20.12 0.88 40.64
C SER A 174 21.52 1.50 40.80
N ARG A 175 21.84 2.02 41.99
CA ARG A 175 23.05 2.82 42.27
C ARG A 175 24.40 2.13 42.00
N PHE A 176 24.42 0.79 42.00
CA PHE A 176 25.65 0.00 41.87
C PHE A 176 25.96 -0.41 40.43
N VAL A 177 25.04 -0.18 39.49
CA VAL A 177 25.23 -0.54 38.08
C VAL A 177 26.20 0.45 37.42
N LYS A 178 27.16 -0.09 36.67
CA LYS A 178 28.13 0.71 35.92
C LYS A 178 27.59 1.01 34.53
N VAL A 179 27.62 2.28 34.12
CA VAL A 179 27.15 2.71 32.80
C VAL A 179 28.31 3.28 31.98
N ILE A 180 28.49 2.77 30.77
CA ILE A 180 29.56 3.18 29.87
C ILE A 180 28.92 3.72 28.59
N LEU A 181 29.13 5.00 28.29
CA LEU A 181 28.66 5.63 27.05
C LEU A 181 29.81 5.62 26.03
N MET A 182 29.59 5.13 24.82
CA MET A 182 30.62 5.06 23.79
C MET A 182 30.22 5.90 22.57
N SER A 183 31.17 6.67 22.04
CA SER A 183 30.93 7.50 20.86
C SER A 183 32.16 7.75 20.00
N ALA A 184 31.93 8.04 18.72
CA ALA A 184 32.97 8.30 17.73
C ALA A 184 33.14 9.77 17.33
N THR A 185 32.12 10.63 17.50
CA THR A 185 32.09 11.96 16.86
C THR A 185 31.39 13.06 17.68
N ILE A 186 31.31 12.92 19.02
CA ILE A 186 30.35 13.68 19.84
C ILE A 186 30.95 14.87 20.60
N ASN A 187 30.08 15.82 20.95
CA ASN A 187 30.33 16.78 22.02
C ASN A 187 30.23 16.08 23.38
N CYS A 188 31.33 15.47 23.86
CA CYS A 188 31.37 14.70 25.10
C CYS A 188 30.92 15.48 26.34
N LYS A 189 31.00 16.82 26.28
CA LYS A 189 30.64 17.70 27.38
C LYS A 189 29.14 17.65 27.71
N GLU A 190 28.28 17.65 26.70
CA GLU A 190 26.82 17.61 26.89
C GLU A 190 26.38 16.36 27.69
N PHE A 191 26.95 15.20 27.34
CA PHE A 191 26.68 13.94 28.03
C PHE A 191 27.31 13.90 29.43
N ALA A 192 28.52 14.45 29.57
CA ALA A 192 29.21 14.52 30.86
C ALA A 192 28.42 15.36 31.86
N ASP A 193 27.91 16.52 31.43
CA ASP A 193 27.06 17.41 32.23
C ASP A 193 25.70 16.77 32.53
N TYR A 194 25.11 16.05 31.57
CA TYR A 194 23.84 15.37 31.77
C TYR A 194 23.89 14.25 32.83
N PHE A 195 24.97 13.47 32.85
CA PHE A 195 25.21 12.44 33.87
C PHE A 195 25.93 12.95 35.13
N ALA A 196 26.03 14.26 35.30
CA ALA A 196 26.69 14.84 36.45
C ALA A 196 26.08 14.34 37.77
N VAL A 197 26.96 14.08 38.73
CA VAL A 197 26.62 13.59 40.07
C VAL A 197 26.87 14.68 41.12
N PRO A 198 25.98 14.85 42.10
CA PRO A 198 26.18 15.81 43.17
C PRO A 198 27.26 15.31 44.13
N VAL A 199 28.36 16.05 44.24
CA VAL A 199 29.47 15.81 45.18
C VAL A 199 29.74 17.12 45.93
N GLN A 200 29.63 17.11 47.27
CA GLN A 200 29.90 18.29 48.11
C GLN A 200 29.16 19.58 47.67
N ASN A 201 27.85 19.48 47.40
CA ASN A 201 26.99 20.58 46.90
C ASN A 201 27.40 21.17 45.52
N LYS A 202 28.28 20.50 44.76
CA LYS A 202 28.57 20.84 43.37
C LYS A 202 28.23 19.67 42.46
N MET A 203 27.81 19.96 41.24
CA MET A 203 27.58 18.94 40.20
C MET A 203 28.90 18.65 39.51
N ASN A 204 29.43 17.44 39.69
CA ASN A 204 30.65 16.99 39.01
C ASN A 204 30.26 16.24 37.73
N PRO A 205 30.78 16.63 36.55
CA PRO A 205 30.47 15.97 35.28
C PRO A 205 31.04 14.55 35.25
N ALA A 206 30.44 13.67 34.44
CA ALA A 206 30.93 12.31 34.23
C ALA A 206 32.31 12.32 33.54
N TYR A 207 33.15 11.33 33.86
CA TYR A 207 34.51 11.26 33.33
C TYR A 207 34.50 10.95 31.82
N VAL A 208 35.30 11.67 31.04
CA VAL A 208 35.48 11.47 29.60
C VAL A 208 36.89 10.92 29.35
N PHE A 209 36.99 9.77 28.70
CA PHE A 209 38.24 9.16 28.29
C PHE A 209 38.37 9.19 26.77
N GLU A 210 39.46 9.75 26.26
CA GLU A 210 39.74 9.84 24.82
C GLU A 210 40.73 8.77 24.37
N VAL A 211 40.36 8.04 23.32
CA VAL A 211 41.16 6.97 22.73
C VAL A 211 41.84 7.49 21.49
N GLU A 212 43.17 7.59 21.52
CA GLU A 212 43.96 7.99 20.36
C GLU A 212 43.81 6.99 19.22
N GLY A 213 43.58 7.44 17.99
CA GLY A 213 43.56 6.56 16.81
C GLY A 213 43.43 7.36 15.52
N LYS A 214 44.40 7.23 14.60
CA LYS A 214 44.39 7.91 13.29
C LYS A 214 43.97 6.93 12.19
N PRO A 215 42.84 7.14 11.48
CA PRO A 215 42.56 6.44 10.22
C PRO A 215 43.62 6.80 9.15
N HIS A 216 43.68 6.06 8.04
CA HIS A 216 44.54 6.42 6.90
C HIS A 216 44.19 7.84 6.42
N SER A 217 45.18 8.58 5.90
CA SER A 217 44.97 9.95 5.42
C SER A 217 43.94 9.99 4.28
N ILE A 218 42.95 10.88 4.40
CA ILE A 218 41.91 11.11 3.40
C ILE A 218 42.02 12.56 2.93
N GLU A 219 42.14 12.77 1.62
CA GLU A 219 42.13 14.10 1.03
C GLU A 219 40.70 14.57 0.78
N GLU A 220 40.42 15.84 1.09
CA GLU A 220 39.09 16.44 0.96
C GLU A 220 39.10 17.53 -0.12
N TYR A 221 38.18 17.40 -1.07
CA TYR A 221 38.00 18.33 -2.18
C TYR A 221 36.57 18.90 -2.14
N TYR A 222 36.42 20.18 -2.47
CA TYR A 222 35.16 20.93 -2.54
C TYR A 222 34.87 21.36 -3.98
N LEU A 223 33.67 21.91 -4.25
CA LEU A 223 33.35 22.44 -5.57
C LEU A 223 34.35 23.51 -6.03
N ASP A 224 34.88 24.31 -5.10
CA ASP A 224 35.90 25.33 -5.37
C ASP A 224 37.17 24.74 -6.02
N ASP A 225 37.50 23.50 -5.66
CA ASP A 225 38.68 22.78 -6.16
C ASP A 225 38.42 22.15 -7.55
N LEU A 226 37.16 22.12 -8.01
CA LEU A 226 36.72 21.46 -9.25
C LEU A 226 36.29 22.45 -10.36
N GLY A 227 36.11 23.74 -10.03
CA GLY A 227 35.78 24.82 -10.98
C GLY A 227 34.72 25.80 -10.47
N HIS A 228 34.50 26.92 -11.18
CA HIS A 228 33.46 27.90 -10.85
C HIS A 228 32.06 27.43 -11.28
N ILE A 229 31.48 26.48 -10.53
CA ILE A 229 30.11 25.99 -10.73
C ILE A 229 29.20 26.67 -9.70
N HIS A 230 28.09 27.27 -10.15
CA HIS A 230 27.14 27.90 -9.24
C HIS A 230 26.31 26.84 -8.50
N HIS A 231 26.45 26.80 -7.17
CA HIS A 231 25.65 25.95 -6.31
C HIS A 231 24.56 26.77 -5.59
N GLY A 232 23.29 26.36 -5.72
CA GLY A 232 22.16 27.00 -5.03
C GLY A 232 22.14 26.72 -3.53
N ARG A 233 21.60 27.61 -2.69
CA ARG A 233 21.53 27.41 -1.23
C ARG A 233 20.49 26.38 -0.77
N GLU A 234 19.58 26.00 -1.67
CA GLU A 234 18.53 25.03 -1.38
C GLU A 234 19.05 23.58 -1.45
N PRO A 235 18.58 22.67 -0.59
CA PRO A 235 19.02 21.27 -0.55
C PRO A 235 18.46 20.46 -1.72
N VAL A 236 18.95 20.72 -2.94
CA VAL A 236 18.50 20.09 -4.18
C VAL A 236 19.71 19.68 -5.03
N ILE A 237 19.62 18.52 -5.69
CA ILE A 237 20.61 18.12 -6.68
C ILE A 237 20.20 18.71 -8.03
N THR A 238 20.91 19.74 -8.48
CA THR A 238 20.69 20.34 -9.81
C THR A 238 21.30 19.47 -10.91
N LYS A 239 20.88 19.70 -12.16
CA LYS A 239 21.43 18.99 -13.32
C LYS A 239 22.95 19.17 -13.43
N ASP A 240 23.44 20.38 -13.19
CA ASP A 240 24.86 20.71 -13.24
C ASP A 240 25.69 19.90 -12.23
N ILE A 241 25.17 19.70 -11.01
CA ILE A 241 25.84 18.88 -9.98
C ILE A 241 25.88 17.40 -10.40
N TYR A 242 24.83 16.89 -11.07
CA TYR A 242 24.88 15.55 -11.65
C TYR A 242 25.92 15.44 -12.76
N GLU A 243 26.04 16.43 -13.63
CA GLU A 243 27.05 16.47 -14.69
C GLU A 243 28.46 16.45 -14.10
N VAL A 244 28.73 17.22 -13.04
CA VAL A 244 30.00 17.20 -12.31
C VAL A 244 30.31 15.82 -11.72
N ALA A 245 29.34 15.17 -11.08
CA ALA A 245 29.51 13.83 -10.53
C ALA A 245 29.84 12.80 -11.64
N VAL A 246 29.21 12.91 -12.81
CA VAL A 246 29.50 12.06 -13.97
C VAL A 246 30.91 12.33 -14.51
N SER A 247 31.32 13.60 -14.61
CA SER A 247 32.68 13.96 -15.03
C SER A 247 33.75 13.45 -14.07
N LEU A 248 33.51 13.50 -12.76
CA LEU A 248 34.41 12.92 -11.75
C LEU A 248 34.57 11.40 -11.94
N ILE A 249 33.45 10.69 -12.17
CA ILE A 249 33.47 9.25 -12.42
C ILE A 249 34.32 8.92 -13.66
N GLN A 250 34.14 9.66 -14.75
CA GLN A 250 34.91 9.48 -15.98
C GLN A 250 36.41 9.77 -15.77
N MET A 251 36.74 10.81 -15.01
CA MET A 251 38.11 11.15 -14.66
C MET A 251 38.79 10.04 -13.85
N PHE A 252 38.10 9.46 -12.86
CA PHE A 252 38.66 8.36 -12.08
C PHE A 252 38.93 7.13 -12.93
N ASP A 253 38.09 6.86 -13.93
CA ASP A 253 38.28 5.73 -14.84
C ASP A 253 39.54 5.87 -15.69
N ASN A 254 39.77 7.08 -16.22
CA ASN A 254 41.00 7.41 -16.95
C ASN A 254 42.26 7.32 -16.07
N LEU A 255 42.19 7.75 -14.79
CA LEU A 255 43.34 7.76 -13.88
C LEU A 255 43.81 6.36 -13.47
N ASP A 256 42.90 5.40 -13.26
CA ASP A 256 43.27 4.04 -12.84
C ASP A 256 43.43 3.06 -14.05
N MET A 257 43.48 3.56 -15.29
CA MET A 257 43.77 2.79 -16.52
C MET A 257 42.91 1.51 -16.68
N LYS A 258 41.61 1.60 -16.43
CA LYS A 258 40.68 0.47 -16.59
C LYS A 258 40.11 0.46 -18.01
N GLU A 259 40.34 -0.62 -18.75
CA GLU A 259 39.79 -0.82 -20.10
C GLU A 259 38.34 -1.37 -20.11
N GLY A 260 37.86 -1.91 -18.98
CA GLY A 260 36.49 -2.42 -18.84
C GLY A 260 35.55 -1.35 -18.29
N GLY A 261 34.30 -1.34 -18.77
CA GLY A 261 33.33 -0.31 -18.44
C GLY A 261 32.86 -0.23 -16.97
N LEU A 262 31.73 0.41 -16.75
CA LEU A 262 31.19 0.69 -15.40
C LEU A 262 30.19 -0.38 -14.95
N GLN A 263 30.30 -0.84 -13.69
CA GLN A 263 29.30 -1.68 -13.02
C GLN A 263 28.60 -0.86 -11.92
N VAL A 264 27.32 -0.54 -12.13
CA VAL A 264 26.53 0.33 -11.23
C VAL A 264 25.60 -0.50 -10.36
N TYR A 265 25.72 -0.35 -9.04
CA TYR A 265 24.90 -1.03 -8.05
C TYR A 265 24.09 -0.02 -7.22
N PRO A 266 22.75 -0.08 -7.24
CA PRO A 266 21.92 0.73 -6.35
C PRO A 266 21.90 0.13 -4.94
N LEU A 267 22.21 0.96 -3.94
CA LEU A 267 22.15 0.59 -2.52
C LEU A 267 21.14 1.49 -1.81
N HIS A 268 19.88 1.07 -1.86
CA HIS A 268 18.77 1.74 -1.21
C HIS A 268 17.93 0.76 -0.40
N SER A 269 17.23 1.26 0.61
CA SER A 269 16.52 0.43 1.56
C SER A 269 15.29 -0.30 0.97
N SER A 270 14.80 0.14 -0.20
CA SER A 270 13.71 -0.50 -0.97
C SER A 270 14.18 -1.52 -2.02
N VAL A 271 15.49 -1.56 -2.31
CA VAL A 271 16.09 -2.52 -3.24
C VAL A 271 16.09 -3.91 -2.60
N THR A 272 15.92 -4.97 -3.39
CA THR A 272 15.87 -6.35 -2.87
C THR A 272 17.18 -6.71 -2.16
N LEU A 273 17.14 -7.64 -1.20
CA LEU A 273 18.36 -8.02 -0.49
C LEU A 273 19.39 -8.71 -1.41
N GLU A 274 18.93 -9.45 -2.41
CA GLU A 274 19.80 -10.07 -3.42
C GLU A 274 20.59 -9.00 -4.19
N GLU A 275 19.91 -7.93 -4.64
CA GLU A 275 20.55 -6.80 -5.31
C GLU A 275 21.48 -6.01 -4.37
N GLN A 276 21.12 -5.83 -3.09
CA GLN A 276 22.01 -5.20 -2.10
C GLN A 276 23.26 -6.04 -1.84
N ASN A 277 23.15 -7.38 -1.82
CA ASN A 277 24.26 -8.28 -1.58
C ASN A 277 25.29 -8.24 -2.73
N ASN A 278 24.86 -7.92 -3.95
CA ASN A 278 25.77 -7.78 -5.10
C ASN A 278 26.83 -6.69 -4.88
N VAL A 279 26.59 -5.71 -4.00
CA VAL A 279 27.55 -4.65 -3.65
C VAL A 279 28.82 -5.21 -2.98
N PHE A 280 28.71 -6.32 -2.25
CA PHE A 280 29.83 -6.95 -1.55
C PHE A 280 30.68 -7.87 -2.44
N LEU A 281 30.19 -8.21 -3.63
CA LEU A 281 30.94 -9.05 -4.57
C LEU A 281 32.09 -8.25 -5.17
N SER A 282 33.24 -8.89 -5.40
CA SER A 282 34.34 -8.27 -6.12
C SER A 282 33.91 -7.89 -7.54
N PRO A 283 34.29 -6.70 -8.05
CA PRO A 283 33.97 -6.33 -9.43
C PRO A 283 34.65 -7.27 -10.42
N VAL A 284 34.06 -7.38 -11.61
CA VAL A 284 34.67 -8.15 -12.71
C VAL A 284 36.01 -7.50 -13.08
N PRO A 285 37.09 -8.27 -13.33
CA PRO A 285 38.37 -7.72 -13.74
C PRO A 285 38.22 -6.77 -14.94
N GLY A 286 38.88 -5.62 -14.88
CA GLY A 286 38.75 -4.55 -15.88
C GLY A 286 37.61 -3.56 -15.61
N TYR A 287 36.56 -3.92 -14.87
CA TYR A 287 35.43 -3.03 -14.61
C TYR A 287 35.59 -2.20 -13.33
N ARG A 288 34.92 -1.03 -13.27
CA ARG A 288 34.82 -0.20 -12.06
C ARG A 288 33.49 -0.38 -11.36
N LYS A 289 33.52 -0.72 -10.07
CA LYS A 289 32.34 -0.74 -9.20
C LYS A 289 31.93 0.69 -8.84
N ILE A 290 30.67 1.03 -9.11
CA ILE A 290 30.03 2.28 -8.69
C ILE A 290 28.84 1.91 -7.80
N ILE A 291 28.81 2.47 -6.59
CA ILE A 291 27.72 2.22 -5.63
C ILE A 291 26.94 3.51 -5.46
N LEU A 292 25.68 3.51 -5.89
CA LEU A 292 24.77 4.64 -5.69
C LEU A 292 24.00 4.40 -4.40
N SER A 293 24.35 5.13 -3.33
CA SER A 293 23.80 4.87 -2.00
C SER A 293 23.14 6.07 -1.34
N THR A 294 22.28 5.77 -0.37
CA THR A 294 21.76 6.72 0.62
C THR A 294 22.60 6.66 1.90
N ASN A 295 22.13 7.24 3.00
CA ASN A 295 22.78 7.16 4.32
C ASN A 295 22.92 5.71 4.86
N ILE A 296 22.40 4.69 4.17
CA ILE A 296 22.65 3.28 4.52
C ILE A 296 24.15 2.92 4.48
N ALA A 297 24.93 3.52 3.57
CA ALA A 297 26.38 3.29 3.51
C ALA A 297 27.18 4.06 4.58
N GLU A 298 26.55 5.02 5.27
CA GLU A 298 27.19 5.87 6.28
C GLU A 298 27.60 5.08 7.52
N SER A 299 26.82 4.07 7.90
CA SER A 299 26.94 3.37 9.19
C SER A 299 26.52 1.89 9.14
N SER A 300 25.45 1.52 8.42
CA SER A 300 24.93 0.14 8.41
C SER A 300 25.80 -0.88 7.68
N VAL A 301 26.54 -0.45 6.66
CA VAL A 301 27.22 -1.35 5.72
C VAL A 301 28.68 -0.97 5.59
N THR A 302 29.55 -1.98 5.68
CA THR A 302 31.00 -1.83 5.52
C THR A 302 31.43 -2.48 4.22
N VAL A 303 31.52 -1.67 3.16
CA VAL A 303 32.09 -2.09 1.88
C VAL A 303 33.62 -1.94 1.96
N PRO A 304 34.40 -3.03 1.80
CA PRO A 304 35.84 -3.01 2.06
C PRO A 304 36.66 -2.29 0.99
N ASP A 305 36.15 -2.15 -0.24
CA ASP A 305 36.90 -1.71 -1.43
C ASP A 305 36.65 -0.25 -1.86
N VAL A 306 36.16 0.61 -0.95
CA VAL A 306 35.87 2.02 -1.27
C VAL A 306 37.12 2.89 -1.15
N LYS A 307 37.56 3.49 -2.28
CA LYS A 307 38.68 4.45 -2.36
C LYS A 307 38.24 5.91 -2.55
N TYR A 308 37.16 6.14 -3.30
CA TYR A 308 36.64 7.46 -3.62
C TYR A 308 35.20 7.59 -3.10
N VAL A 309 34.90 8.70 -2.42
CA VAL A 309 33.55 9.05 -1.96
C VAL A 309 33.14 10.36 -2.62
N ILE A 310 32.04 10.36 -3.37
CA ILE A 310 31.39 11.56 -3.88
C ILE A 310 30.20 11.85 -2.96
N ASP A 311 30.27 12.93 -2.19
CA ASP A 311 29.26 13.32 -1.21
C ASP A 311 28.48 14.55 -1.69
N PHE A 312 27.20 14.34 -1.98
CA PHE A 312 26.26 15.42 -2.29
C PHE A 312 25.91 16.26 -1.04
N CYS A 313 26.36 15.86 0.15
CA CYS A 313 26.09 16.52 1.43
C CYS A 313 24.60 16.63 1.76
N LEU A 314 23.76 15.78 1.16
CA LEU A 314 22.32 15.72 1.38
C LEU A 314 21.92 14.48 2.15
N THR A 315 20.79 14.58 2.85
CA THR A 315 20.14 13.47 3.53
C THR A 315 18.63 13.70 3.58
N ARG A 316 17.85 12.63 3.56
CA ARG A 316 16.40 12.71 3.80
C ARG A 316 16.13 12.49 5.28
N THR A 317 15.52 13.46 5.93
CA THR A 317 15.15 13.42 7.35
C THR A 317 13.64 13.36 7.49
N LEU A 318 13.19 12.57 8.46
CA LEU A 318 11.78 12.50 8.82
C LEU A 318 11.47 13.60 9.83
N VAL A 319 10.54 14.48 9.48
CA VAL A 319 10.14 15.64 10.27
C VAL A 319 8.64 15.62 10.44
N CYS A 320 8.17 15.89 11.65
CA CYS A 320 6.76 16.04 11.91
C CYS A 320 6.27 17.44 11.54
N ASP A 321 5.10 17.52 10.89
CA ASP A 321 4.37 18.78 10.73
C ASP A 321 3.82 19.20 12.10
N GLU A 322 4.16 20.39 12.59
CA GLU A 322 3.69 20.89 13.91
C GLU A 322 2.16 20.98 13.97
N ASP A 323 1.55 21.34 12.84
CA ASP A 323 0.11 21.56 12.72
C ASP A 323 -0.69 20.27 12.56
N THR A 324 -0.17 19.17 11.99
CA THR A 324 -0.96 17.93 11.82
C THR A 324 -0.37 16.72 12.54
N ASN A 325 0.83 16.83 13.09
CA ASN A 325 1.65 15.73 13.58
C ASN A 325 1.84 14.60 12.54
N TYR A 326 1.72 14.92 11.25
CA TYR A 326 1.97 13.98 10.17
C TYR A 326 3.45 13.99 9.80
N GLN A 327 3.96 12.81 9.45
CA GLN A 327 5.36 12.66 9.09
C GLN A 327 5.61 13.13 7.65
N SER A 328 6.66 13.91 7.46
CA SER A 328 7.14 14.37 6.17
C SER A 328 8.60 13.95 5.98
N LEU A 329 8.91 13.34 4.84
CA LEU A 329 10.29 13.02 4.48
C LEU A 329 10.88 14.18 3.67
N ARG A 330 11.68 15.03 4.33
CA ARG A 330 12.25 16.24 3.73
C ARG A 330 13.70 16.02 3.33
N LEU A 331 14.08 16.55 2.17
CA LEU A 331 15.48 16.59 1.75
C LEU A 331 16.15 17.78 2.46
N SER A 332 17.25 17.50 3.16
CA SER A 332 17.96 18.47 4.00
C SER A 332 19.47 18.31 3.85
N TRP A 333 20.21 19.37 4.19
CA TRP A 333 21.67 19.29 4.31
C TRP A 333 22.05 18.30 5.41
N ALA A 334 22.98 17.40 5.12
CA ALA A 334 23.53 16.48 6.09
C ALA A 334 24.43 17.23 7.07
N SER A 335 24.52 16.75 8.32
CA SER A 335 25.40 17.35 9.32
C SER A 335 26.88 17.14 8.99
N LYS A 336 27.75 18.01 9.52
CA LYS A 336 29.21 17.82 9.40
C LYS A 336 29.63 16.47 9.98
N THR A 337 29.03 16.05 11.09
CA THR A 337 29.27 14.71 11.66
C THR A 337 28.95 13.59 10.68
N SER A 338 27.78 13.60 10.03
CA SER A 338 27.39 12.59 9.03
C SER A 338 28.31 12.58 7.83
N CYS A 339 28.65 13.74 7.27
CA CYS A 339 29.56 13.82 6.14
C CYS A 339 30.98 13.35 6.51
N ASN A 340 31.44 13.62 7.74
CA ASN A 340 32.72 13.08 8.24
C ASN A 340 32.68 11.55 8.39
N GLN A 341 31.54 10.95 8.74
CA GLN A 341 31.38 9.50 8.72
C GLN A 341 31.43 8.94 7.28
N ARG A 342 30.81 9.61 6.31
CA ARG A 342 30.89 9.26 4.87
C ARG A 342 32.32 9.31 4.38
N LYS A 343 33.04 10.39 4.69
CA LYS A 343 34.49 10.53 4.43
C LYS A 343 35.25 9.33 4.98
N GLY A 344 35.03 8.97 6.25
CA GLY A 344 35.69 7.84 6.91
C GLY A 344 35.52 6.48 6.23
N ARG A 345 34.58 6.32 5.29
CA ARG A 345 34.42 5.11 4.48
C ARG A 345 35.55 4.91 3.46
N ALA A 346 36.18 5.98 2.98
CA ALA A 346 37.28 5.93 2.02
C ALA A 346 38.64 5.56 2.66
N GLY A 347 38.83 5.83 3.95
CA GLY A 347 40.12 5.70 4.64
C GLY A 347 40.33 4.40 5.40
N ARG A 348 39.61 3.33 5.06
CA ARG A 348 39.62 2.06 5.82
C ARG A 348 40.71 1.08 5.40
N VAL A 349 41.00 1.00 4.11
CA VAL A 349 41.93 0.00 3.54
C VAL A 349 43.15 0.66 2.90
N SER A 350 43.01 1.89 2.41
CA SER A 350 44.11 2.64 1.81
C SER A 350 43.89 4.14 1.93
N LYS A 351 44.82 4.95 1.41
CA LYS A 351 44.61 6.38 1.23
C LYS A 351 43.45 6.60 0.25
N GLY A 352 42.48 7.41 0.64
CA GLY A 352 41.27 7.68 -0.14
C GLY A 352 41.04 9.17 -0.35
N CYS A 353 40.04 9.49 -1.18
CA CYS A 353 39.64 10.88 -1.43
C CYS A 353 38.13 11.05 -1.21
N CYS A 354 37.72 12.20 -0.70
CA CYS A 354 36.33 12.59 -0.51
C CYS A 354 36.06 13.91 -1.25
N TYR A 355 35.13 13.86 -2.21
CA TYR A 355 34.70 14.99 -3.02
C TYR A 355 33.34 15.46 -2.52
N ARG A 356 33.29 16.64 -1.90
CA ARG A 356 32.07 17.26 -1.38
C ARG A 356 31.53 18.22 -2.43
N LEU A 357 30.32 17.97 -2.91
CA LEU A 357 29.71 18.76 -3.98
C LEU A 357 29.04 20.05 -3.45
N ILE A 358 29.78 20.80 -2.62
CA ILE A 358 29.41 22.10 -2.03
C ILE A 358 30.64 23.02 -1.98
N HIS A 359 30.45 24.33 -1.89
CA HIS A 359 31.54 25.29 -1.66
C HIS A 359 32.02 25.27 -0.20
N ARG A 360 33.30 25.58 0.01
CA ARG A 360 33.93 25.63 1.33
C ARG A 360 33.31 26.71 2.22
N ASP A 361 33.00 27.89 1.66
CA ASP A 361 32.31 28.95 2.39
C ASP A 361 30.93 28.51 2.91
N PHE A 362 30.22 27.69 2.13
CA PHE A 362 28.92 27.14 2.51
C PHE A 362 29.05 26.03 3.59
N TRP A 363 30.08 25.20 3.47
CA TRP A 363 30.42 24.19 4.49
C TRP A 363 30.68 24.83 5.85
N ASP A 364 31.44 25.92 5.91
CA ASP A 364 31.79 26.56 7.18
C ASP A 364 30.62 27.33 7.80
N SER A 365 29.80 28.01 6.98
CA SER A 365 28.75 28.92 7.45
C SER A 365 27.36 28.30 7.62
N SER A 366 26.99 27.32 6.79
CA SER A 366 25.58 26.92 6.61
C SER A 366 25.29 25.45 6.93
N ILE A 367 26.29 24.56 6.90
CA ILE A 367 26.10 23.14 7.23
C ILE A 367 26.07 22.96 8.75
N PRO A 368 25.03 22.31 9.31
CA PRO A 368 24.93 22.11 10.76
C PRO A 368 25.99 21.14 11.26
N ASP A 369 26.56 21.39 12.44
CA ASP A 369 27.62 20.53 12.98
C ASP A 369 27.09 19.13 13.35
N HIS A 370 25.89 19.07 13.94
CA HIS A 370 25.27 17.85 14.46
C HIS A 370 23.84 17.64 13.92
N VAL A 371 23.38 16.39 13.97
CA VAL A 371 22.00 16.04 13.61
C VAL A 371 21.05 16.46 14.74
N VAL A 372 19.89 17.02 14.38
CA VAL A 372 18.81 17.28 15.34
C VAL A 372 18.26 15.95 15.90
N PRO A 373 18.25 15.75 17.23
CA PRO A 373 17.78 14.52 17.86
C PRO A 373 16.37 14.12 17.43
N GLU A 374 16.11 12.82 17.28
CA GLU A 374 14.81 12.32 16.80
C GLU A 374 13.66 12.67 17.72
N MET A 375 13.92 12.71 19.03
CA MET A 375 12.94 13.08 20.06
C MET A 375 12.36 14.49 19.85
N LEU A 376 13.07 15.38 19.13
CA LEU A 376 12.59 16.74 18.83
C LEU A 376 11.82 16.85 17.50
N ARG A 377 11.85 15.81 16.66
CA ARG A 377 11.31 15.87 15.29
C ARG A 377 10.34 14.75 14.92
N CYS A 378 10.15 13.77 15.79
CA CYS A 378 9.30 12.59 15.58
C CYS A 378 8.13 12.54 16.58
N PRO A 379 7.00 11.88 16.23
CA PRO A 379 5.87 11.73 17.14
C PRO A 379 6.22 10.97 18.43
N LEU A 380 5.85 11.52 19.58
CA LEU A 380 6.24 11.00 20.90
C LEU A 380 5.30 9.91 21.47
N GLY A 381 4.35 9.40 20.67
CA GLY A 381 3.25 8.54 21.15
C GLY A 381 3.74 7.28 21.88
N SER A 382 4.76 6.61 21.34
CA SER A 382 5.34 5.40 21.95
C SER A 382 6.10 5.73 23.24
N THR A 383 6.80 6.86 23.27
CA THR A 383 7.55 7.35 24.43
C THR A 383 6.60 7.71 25.58
N ILE A 384 5.51 8.44 25.32
CA ILE A 384 4.53 8.82 26.36
C ILE A 384 3.86 7.59 26.97
N LEU A 385 3.51 6.57 26.16
CA LEU A 385 2.96 5.31 26.69
C LEU A 385 3.95 4.56 27.57
N LYS A 386 5.24 4.50 27.18
CA LYS A 386 6.30 3.91 28.01
C LYS A 386 6.51 4.68 29.32
N VAL A 387 6.42 6.01 29.28
CA VAL A 387 6.48 6.86 30.50
C VAL A 387 5.33 6.51 31.45
N LYS A 388 4.10 6.37 30.93
CA LYS A 388 2.94 5.97 31.74
C LYS A 388 3.07 4.55 32.30
N LEU A 389 3.67 3.61 31.58
CA LEU A 389 3.99 2.28 32.12
C LEU A 389 5.04 2.31 33.25
N LEU A 390 6.06 3.16 33.12
CA LEU A 390 7.12 3.30 34.13
C LEU A 390 6.58 3.83 35.47
N ASP A 391 5.50 4.62 35.44
CA ASP A 391 4.87 5.23 36.61
C ASP A 391 5.85 6.12 37.39
N MET A 392 6.54 7.00 36.66
CA MET A 392 7.59 7.89 37.20
C MET A 392 7.19 9.38 37.22
N GLY A 393 5.88 9.64 37.23
CA GLY A 393 5.27 10.98 37.21
C GLY A 393 4.66 11.36 35.87
N GLU A 394 4.22 12.62 35.77
CA GLU A 394 3.61 13.17 34.56
C GLU A 394 4.58 13.18 33.36
N PRO A 395 4.11 12.87 32.13
CA PRO A 395 4.95 12.88 30.93
C PRO A 395 5.69 14.20 30.73
N ARG A 396 5.02 15.33 30.96
CA ARG A 396 5.59 16.68 30.86
C ARG A 396 6.80 16.86 31.79
N ALA A 397 6.64 16.52 33.07
CA ALA A 397 7.69 16.68 34.07
C ALA A 397 8.89 15.77 33.82
N LEU A 398 8.65 14.54 33.34
CA LEU A 398 9.72 13.58 33.06
C LEU A 398 10.51 13.95 31.80
N LEU A 399 9.83 14.26 30.70
CA LEU A 399 10.47 14.58 29.42
C LEU A 399 11.22 15.92 29.48
N ALA A 400 10.82 16.85 30.35
CA ALA A 400 11.58 18.07 30.62
C ALA A 400 13.00 17.80 31.17
N THR A 401 13.25 16.60 31.70
CA THR A 401 14.57 16.19 32.22
C THR A 401 15.41 15.38 31.23
N ALA A 402 14.94 15.20 29.99
CA ALA A 402 15.67 14.54 28.91
C ALA A 402 16.92 15.33 28.49
N LEU A 403 17.83 14.68 27.75
CA LEU A 403 19.06 15.30 27.26
C LEU A 403 18.76 16.51 26.36
N SER A 404 17.80 16.34 25.46
CA SER A 404 17.21 17.44 24.70
C SER A 404 15.68 17.36 24.83
N PRO A 405 15.07 18.18 25.70
CA PRO A 405 13.64 18.07 26.00
C PRO A 405 12.79 18.49 24.78
N PRO A 406 11.74 17.72 24.44
CA PRO A 406 10.81 18.09 23.38
C PRO A 406 9.97 19.32 23.75
N SER A 407 9.36 19.94 22.75
CA SER A 407 8.50 21.11 22.98
C SER A 407 7.26 20.71 23.79
N LEU A 408 6.76 21.65 24.60
CA LEU A 408 5.57 21.40 25.43
C LEU A 408 4.32 21.17 24.58
N SER A 409 4.17 21.91 23.48
CA SER A 409 3.07 21.76 22.54
C SER A 409 3.05 20.36 21.90
N ASP A 410 4.22 19.80 21.56
CA ASP A 410 4.29 18.45 20.97
C ASP A 410 3.86 17.37 21.97
N ILE A 411 4.26 17.52 23.24
CA ILE A 411 3.84 16.61 24.32
C ILE A 411 2.32 16.71 24.49
N GLU A 412 1.79 17.93 24.65
CA GLU A 412 0.37 18.19 24.86
C GLU A 412 -0.48 17.65 23.70
N ARG A 413 -0.08 17.92 22.46
CA ARG A 413 -0.74 17.41 21.25
C ARG A 413 -0.69 15.89 21.17
N THR A 414 0.47 15.28 21.47
CA THR A 414 0.61 13.82 21.46
C THR A 414 -0.31 13.16 22.49
N ILE A 415 -0.51 13.78 23.67
CA ILE A 415 -1.44 13.28 24.68
C ILE A 415 -2.88 13.33 24.17
N LEU A 416 -3.29 14.40 23.48
CA LEU A 416 -4.60 14.48 22.84
C LEU A 416 -4.79 13.40 21.77
N LEU A 417 -3.79 13.15 20.93
CA LEU A 417 -3.84 12.07 19.94
C LEU A 417 -3.93 10.68 20.58
N LEU A 418 -3.24 10.44 21.70
CA LEU A 418 -3.37 9.20 22.45
C LEU A 418 -4.76 9.04 23.10
N LYS A 419 -5.42 10.15 23.47
CA LYS A 419 -6.83 10.15 23.89
C LYS A 419 -7.76 9.82 22.72
N GLU A 420 -7.51 10.37 21.52
CA GLU A 420 -8.30 10.08 20.31
C GLU A 420 -8.20 8.61 19.90
N VAL A 421 -7.01 8.02 19.98
CA VAL A 421 -6.81 6.57 19.74
C VAL A 421 -7.55 5.72 20.80
N GLY A 422 -7.78 6.26 22.00
CA GLY A 422 -8.35 5.57 23.15
C GLY A 422 -7.31 4.93 24.07
N ALA A 423 -6.03 5.27 23.90
CA ALA A 423 -4.92 4.76 24.73
C ALA A 423 -4.87 5.41 26.11
N LEU A 424 -5.28 6.67 26.19
CA LEU A 424 -5.46 7.42 27.44
C LEU A 424 -6.94 7.74 27.64
N ALA A 425 -7.40 7.75 28.89
CA ALA A 425 -8.78 8.09 29.19
C ALA A 425 -9.10 9.55 28.80
N VAL A 426 -10.25 9.75 28.16
CA VAL A 426 -10.85 11.08 27.99
C VAL A 426 -11.46 11.43 29.34
N SER A 427 -10.83 12.35 30.08
CA SER A 427 -11.25 12.76 31.42
C SER A 427 -12.72 13.20 31.41
N GLY A 428 -13.56 12.47 32.14
CA GLY A 428 -15.00 12.74 32.20
C GLY A 428 -15.31 13.79 33.26
N GLN A 429 -15.82 14.95 32.83
CA GLN A 429 -16.67 15.89 33.59
C GLN A 429 -16.29 16.23 35.05
N ARG A 430 -15.03 16.07 35.47
CA ARG A 430 -14.54 16.56 36.77
C ARG A 430 -13.83 17.90 36.55
N GLU A 431 -14.26 18.91 37.30
CA GLU A 431 -13.86 20.32 37.10
C GLU A 431 -12.36 20.60 37.32
N ASP A 432 -11.63 19.69 37.96
CA ASP A 432 -10.21 19.88 38.39
C ASP A 432 -9.16 19.09 37.59
N GLU A 433 -9.53 18.37 36.51
CA GLU A 433 -8.59 17.47 35.81
C GLU A 433 -7.85 18.12 34.63
N ASN A 434 -6.52 17.96 34.59
CA ASN A 434 -5.65 18.50 33.54
C ASN A 434 -5.95 17.84 32.16
N PRO A 435 -6.37 18.60 31.13
CA PRO A 435 -6.68 18.03 29.81
C PRO A 435 -5.45 17.46 29.10
N HIS A 436 -4.26 17.87 29.52
CA HIS A 436 -2.98 17.38 29.01
C HIS A 436 -2.39 16.26 29.87
N ASP A 437 -3.24 15.56 30.64
CA ASP A 437 -2.90 14.26 31.21
C ASP A 437 -4.07 13.26 31.11
N GLY A 438 -3.78 11.98 31.32
CA GLY A 438 -4.80 10.93 31.36
C GLY A 438 -4.29 9.61 31.93
N GLU A 439 -5.20 8.85 32.52
CA GLU A 439 -4.91 7.48 32.97
C GLU A 439 -4.78 6.52 31.79
N LEU A 440 -3.91 5.52 31.96
CA LEU A 440 -3.68 4.50 30.94
C LEU A 440 -4.87 3.54 30.88
N THR A 441 -5.55 3.48 29.73
CA THR A 441 -6.67 2.55 29.51
C THR A 441 -6.17 1.10 29.35
N PHE A 442 -7.08 0.13 29.31
CA PHE A 442 -6.71 -1.26 28.96
C PHE A 442 -6.11 -1.32 27.56
N LEU A 443 -6.72 -0.65 26.59
CA LEU A 443 -6.16 -0.49 25.25
C LEU A 443 -4.74 0.10 25.34
N GLY A 444 -4.55 1.21 26.05
CA GLY A 444 -3.23 1.82 26.25
C GLY A 444 -2.18 0.87 26.85
N ARG A 445 -2.55 0.03 27.81
CA ARG A 445 -1.66 -1.01 28.37
C ARG A 445 -1.25 -2.04 27.33
N VAL A 446 -2.18 -2.49 26.48
CA VAL A 446 -1.87 -3.41 25.37
C VAL A 446 -0.93 -2.72 24.38
N LEU A 447 -1.29 -1.52 23.90
CA LEU A 447 -0.49 -0.75 22.94
C LEU A 447 0.95 -0.53 23.41
N ALA A 448 1.14 -0.25 24.70
CA ALA A 448 2.44 0.03 25.27
C ALA A 448 3.37 -1.21 25.37
N GLN A 449 2.79 -2.43 25.33
CA GLN A 449 3.56 -3.69 25.36
C GLN A 449 3.84 -4.26 23.96
N LEU A 450 3.10 -3.82 22.94
CA LEU A 450 3.27 -4.30 21.57
C LEU A 450 4.38 -3.51 20.84
N PRO A 451 5.24 -4.17 20.06
CA PRO A 451 6.31 -3.52 19.29
C PRO A 451 5.80 -2.93 17.95
N VAL A 452 4.61 -2.33 17.94
CA VAL A 452 3.97 -1.75 16.74
C VAL A 452 3.44 -0.35 17.03
N ASN A 453 3.10 0.39 15.96
CA ASN A 453 2.46 1.70 16.09
C ASN A 453 1.09 1.60 16.79
N GLN A 454 0.63 2.69 17.44
CA GLN A 454 -0.60 2.73 18.23
C GLN A 454 -1.84 2.35 17.42
N GLN A 455 -1.96 2.78 16.15
CA GLN A 455 -3.09 2.39 15.28
C GLN A 455 -3.08 0.88 14.97
N LEU A 456 -1.90 0.29 14.74
CA LEU A 456 -1.77 -1.15 14.48
C LEU A 456 -2.05 -1.98 15.73
N GLY A 457 -1.66 -1.51 16.92
CA GLY A 457 -2.07 -2.16 18.16
C GLY A 457 -3.58 -2.08 18.38
N LYS A 458 -4.22 -0.95 18.02
CA LYS A 458 -5.68 -0.78 18.08
C LYS A 458 -6.37 -1.74 17.09
N LEU A 459 -5.80 -1.95 15.91
CA LEU A 459 -6.25 -2.94 14.93
C LEU A 459 -6.31 -4.34 15.54
N ILE A 460 -5.26 -4.77 16.24
CA ILE A 460 -5.21 -6.10 16.88
C ILE A 460 -6.32 -6.24 17.93
N VAL A 461 -6.53 -5.22 18.77
CA VAL A 461 -7.57 -5.24 19.81
C VAL A 461 -8.97 -5.26 19.18
N LEU A 462 -9.24 -4.45 18.16
CA LEU A 462 -10.51 -4.49 17.43
C LEU A 462 -10.71 -5.83 16.69
N GLY A 463 -9.63 -6.40 16.15
CA GLY A 463 -9.64 -7.75 15.58
C GLY A 463 -10.09 -8.81 16.58
N HIS A 464 -9.64 -8.71 17.83
CA HIS A 464 -10.14 -9.56 18.92
C HIS A 464 -11.62 -9.29 19.23
N VAL A 465 -12.06 -8.02 19.28
CA VAL A 465 -13.46 -7.67 19.58
C VAL A 465 -14.44 -8.26 18.55
N PHE A 466 -14.07 -8.23 17.27
CA PHE A 466 -14.95 -8.65 16.18
C PHE A 466 -14.66 -10.07 15.65
N GLY A 467 -13.75 -10.83 16.29
CA GLY A 467 -13.45 -12.21 15.88
C GLY A 467 -12.70 -12.35 14.54
N CYS A 468 -11.82 -11.39 14.22
CA CYS A 468 -10.93 -11.40 13.05
C CYS A 468 -9.46 -11.15 13.45
N LEU A 469 -9.06 -11.70 14.60
CA LEU A 469 -7.76 -11.48 15.21
C LEU A 469 -6.60 -11.99 14.34
N ASP A 470 -6.78 -13.13 13.67
CA ASP A 470 -5.76 -13.73 12.81
C ASP A 470 -5.36 -12.78 11.66
N GLU A 471 -6.35 -12.29 10.92
CA GLU A 471 -6.14 -11.34 9.83
C GLU A 471 -5.52 -10.03 10.33
N CYS A 472 -5.99 -9.51 11.47
CA CYS A 472 -5.48 -8.27 12.04
C CYS A 472 -4.01 -8.38 12.51
N LEU A 473 -3.61 -9.54 13.04
CA LEU A 473 -2.21 -9.80 13.41
C LEU A 473 -1.30 -9.83 12.17
N ILE A 474 -1.74 -10.46 11.09
CA ILE A 474 -1.00 -10.49 9.82
C ILE A 474 -0.84 -9.06 9.28
N ILE A 475 -1.91 -8.27 9.25
CA ILE A 475 -1.88 -6.88 8.79
C ILE A 475 -0.94 -6.04 9.67
N ALA A 476 -1.04 -6.15 10.99
CA ALA A 476 -0.19 -5.41 11.91
C ALA A 476 1.30 -5.77 11.74
N ALA A 477 1.62 -7.05 11.57
CA ALA A 477 2.98 -7.51 11.32
C ALA A 477 3.51 -7.01 9.96
N ALA A 478 2.70 -7.11 8.91
CA ALA A 478 3.08 -6.69 7.56
C ALA A 478 3.30 -5.17 7.45
N LEU A 479 2.40 -4.36 8.03
CA LEU A 479 2.49 -2.89 7.99
C LEU A 479 3.56 -2.31 8.94
N SER A 480 3.95 -3.05 9.98
CA SER A 480 5.04 -2.64 10.87
C SER A 480 6.43 -2.87 10.24
N LEU A 481 6.51 -3.73 9.23
CA LEU A 481 7.72 -4.03 8.48
C LEU A 481 7.65 -3.40 7.09
N LYS A 482 8.68 -3.64 6.27
CA LYS A 482 8.66 -3.21 4.88
C LYS A 482 7.75 -4.11 4.07
N ASN A 483 7.05 -3.51 3.11
CA ASN A 483 6.16 -4.23 2.20
C ASN A 483 6.94 -5.37 1.49
N PHE A 484 6.36 -6.57 1.47
CA PHE A 484 6.97 -7.76 0.87
C PHE A 484 6.63 -7.92 -0.62
N PHE A 485 5.71 -7.14 -1.17
CA PHE A 485 5.50 -7.05 -2.61
C PHE A 485 6.72 -6.38 -3.26
N ALA A 486 7.35 -7.09 -4.19
CA ALA A 486 8.47 -6.58 -4.97
C ALA A 486 7.94 -5.72 -6.12
N MET A 487 8.55 -4.54 -6.29
CA MET A 487 8.40 -3.70 -7.47
C MET A 487 9.77 -3.57 -8.16
N PRO A 488 10.20 -4.57 -8.96
CA PRO A 488 11.51 -4.55 -9.58
C PRO A 488 11.67 -3.34 -10.51
N PHE A 489 12.88 -2.79 -10.56
CA PHE A 489 13.21 -1.66 -11.42
C PHE A 489 12.87 -1.99 -12.89
N ARG A 490 12.01 -1.17 -13.53
CA ARG A 490 11.44 -1.33 -14.89
C ARG A 490 10.27 -2.31 -15.06
N GLN A 491 9.86 -3.06 -14.03
CA GLN A 491 8.70 -3.99 -14.09
C GLN A 491 7.58 -3.60 -13.10
N HIS A 492 7.37 -2.29 -12.93
CA HIS A 492 6.38 -1.76 -11.97
C HIS A 492 4.94 -2.20 -12.27
N LEU A 493 4.58 -2.36 -13.55
CA LEU A 493 3.23 -2.77 -13.96
C LEU A 493 2.93 -4.23 -13.61
N ASP A 494 3.90 -5.12 -13.81
CA ASP A 494 3.73 -6.56 -13.53
C ASP A 494 3.60 -6.83 -12.03
N GLY A 495 4.44 -6.18 -11.22
CA GLY A 495 4.30 -6.23 -9.76
C GLY A 495 2.96 -5.67 -9.28
N TYR A 496 2.47 -4.58 -9.90
CA TYR A 496 1.19 -3.97 -9.55
C TYR A 496 0.02 -4.89 -9.88
N ARG A 497 0.03 -5.50 -11.07
CA ARG A 497 -0.96 -6.49 -11.49
C ARG A 497 -1.06 -7.63 -10.48
N ASN A 498 0.06 -8.19 -10.06
CA ASN A 498 0.04 -9.28 -9.07
C ASN A 498 -0.50 -8.84 -7.71
N LYS A 499 -0.14 -7.63 -7.24
CA LYS A 499 -0.72 -7.08 -6.00
C LYS A 499 -2.25 -6.94 -6.11
N VAL A 500 -2.76 -6.44 -7.23
CA VAL A 500 -4.21 -6.33 -7.50
C VAL A 500 -4.87 -7.71 -7.52
N ASN A 501 -4.24 -8.72 -8.12
CA ASN A 501 -4.75 -10.09 -8.14
C ASN A 501 -4.95 -10.65 -6.72
N PHE A 502 -3.98 -10.45 -5.80
CA PHE A 502 -4.12 -10.87 -4.40
C PHE A 502 -5.20 -10.10 -3.64
N SER A 503 -5.56 -8.88 -4.07
CA SER A 503 -6.66 -8.13 -3.47
C SER A 503 -8.04 -8.68 -3.84
N GLY A 504 -8.14 -9.47 -4.92
CA GLY A 504 -9.40 -9.92 -5.49
C GLY A 504 -10.37 -8.75 -5.68
N ASN A 505 -11.60 -8.92 -5.20
CA ASN A 505 -12.63 -7.86 -5.26
C ASN A 505 -12.60 -6.88 -4.08
N SER A 506 -11.63 -7.02 -3.15
CA SER A 506 -11.58 -6.21 -1.92
C SER A 506 -11.16 -4.76 -2.11
N LYS A 507 -10.42 -4.46 -3.20
CA LYS A 507 -9.84 -3.13 -3.46
C LYS A 507 -9.15 -2.59 -2.19
N SER A 508 -8.40 -3.45 -1.49
CA SER A 508 -7.78 -3.16 -0.20
C SER A 508 -6.35 -3.70 -0.16
N ASP A 509 -5.39 -2.82 0.10
CA ASP A 509 -3.99 -3.19 0.28
C ASP A 509 -3.79 -4.11 1.48
N CYS A 510 -4.45 -3.83 2.60
CA CYS A 510 -4.33 -4.64 3.82
C CYS A 510 -4.85 -6.07 3.60
N ILE A 511 -5.95 -6.24 2.86
CA ILE A 511 -6.50 -7.57 2.57
C ILE A 511 -5.59 -8.32 1.59
N ALA A 512 -5.03 -7.64 0.59
CA ALA A 512 -4.05 -8.24 -0.32
C ALA A 512 -2.82 -8.79 0.43
N LEU A 513 -2.36 -8.11 1.48
CA LEU A 513 -1.27 -8.59 2.35
C LEU A 513 -1.67 -9.88 3.08
N VAL A 514 -2.91 -9.96 3.61
CA VAL A 514 -3.41 -11.16 4.28
C VAL A 514 -3.49 -12.35 3.32
N GLU A 515 -4.09 -12.16 2.15
CA GLU A 515 -4.24 -13.25 1.18
C GLU A 515 -2.88 -13.75 0.68
N ALA A 516 -1.95 -12.85 0.35
CA ALA A 516 -0.61 -13.23 -0.07
C ALA A 516 0.15 -14.01 1.03
N PHE A 517 0.01 -13.59 2.30
CA PHE A 517 0.58 -14.30 3.44
C PHE A 517 -0.06 -15.68 3.62
N LYS A 518 -1.40 -15.78 3.63
CA LYS A 518 -2.13 -17.05 3.79
C LYS A 518 -1.79 -18.04 2.67
N VAL A 519 -1.72 -17.60 1.41
CA VAL A 519 -1.33 -18.45 0.27
C VAL A 519 0.10 -18.97 0.44
N SER A 520 1.05 -18.10 0.85
CA SER A 520 2.44 -18.52 1.10
C SER A 520 2.54 -19.61 2.17
N PHE A 521 1.70 -19.57 3.20
CA PHE A 521 1.68 -20.58 4.27
C PHE A 521 1.01 -21.89 3.85
N LEU A 522 -0.04 -21.82 3.03
CA LEU A 522 -0.70 -23.01 2.49
C LEU A 522 0.21 -23.77 1.52
N CYS A 523 0.94 -23.05 0.66
CA CYS A 523 1.93 -23.64 -0.24
C CYS A 523 3.09 -24.32 0.51
N ALA A 524 3.38 -23.89 1.74
CA ALA A 524 4.43 -24.47 2.59
C ALA A 524 4.00 -25.74 3.35
N GLY A 525 2.78 -26.26 3.16
CA GLY A 525 2.35 -27.55 3.72
C GLY A 525 1.75 -27.50 5.13
N GLY A 526 1.30 -26.35 5.62
CA GLY A 526 0.52 -26.25 6.87
C GLY A 526 1.31 -26.44 8.18
N GLU A 527 2.58 -26.83 8.12
CA GLU A 527 3.53 -26.72 9.21
C GLU A 527 4.49 -25.55 8.96
N ILE A 528 4.88 -24.86 10.04
CA ILE A 528 6.00 -23.91 9.99
C ILE A 528 7.24 -24.75 9.66
N LEU A 529 7.64 -24.69 8.38
CA LEU A 529 8.86 -25.25 7.74
C LEU A 529 8.64 -26.43 6.77
N CYS A 530 9.24 -26.22 5.59
CA CYS A 530 9.83 -27.22 4.69
C CYS A 530 8.91 -28.02 3.76
N LEU A 531 8.73 -27.50 2.53
CA LEU A 531 8.91 -28.28 1.30
C LEU A 531 9.69 -27.41 0.27
N TYR A 532 10.81 -27.96 -0.21
CA TYR A 532 11.78 -27.43 -1.20
C TYR A 532 11.98 -25.91 -1.27
N LEU A 533 13.10 -25.42 -0.70
CA LEU A 533 13.55 -24.02 -0.73
C LEU A 533 13.62 -23.41 -2.15
N LYS A 534 13.72 -24.25 -3.19
CA LYS A 534 13.67 -23.81 -4.60
C LYS A 534 12.26 -23.44 -5.04
N ASP A 535 11.26 -24.26 -4.72
CA ASP A 535 9.86 -24.06 -5.12
C ASP A 535 9.30 -22.80 -4.45
N GLU A 536 9.69 -22.51 -3.20
CA GLU A 536 9.32 -21.29 -2.48
C GLU A 536 9.92 -20.02 -3.13
N LEU A 537 11.19 -20.07 -3.54
CA LEU A 537 11.86 -18.95 -4.22
C LEU A 537 11.28 -18.72 -5.62
N ASP A 538 10.97 -19.79 -6.35
CA ASP A 538 10.35 -19.71 -7.67
C ASP A 538 8.92 -19.19 -7.57
N TRP A 539 8.14 -19.61 -6.55
CA TRP A 539 6.84 -19.03 -6.23
C TRP A 539 6.94 -17.53 -5.92
N GLY A 540 7.93 -17.12 -5.11
CA GLY A 540 8.19 -15.71 -4.81
C GLY A 540 8.51 -14.89 -6.06
N ARG A 541 9.31 -15.44 -6.99
CA ARG A 541 9.63 -14.80 -8.28
C ARG A 541 8.41 -14.66 -9.18
N LEU A 542 7.59 -15.70 -9.32
CA LEU A 542 6.39 -15.69 -10.15
C LEU A 542 5.34 -14.68 -9.64
N ASN A 543 5.21 -14.55 -8.32
CA ASN A 543 4.23 -13.68 -7.67
C ASN A 543 4.77 -12.28 -7.30
N TYR A 544 6.03 -11.98 -7.61
CA TYR A 544 6.70 -10.72 -7.26
C TYR A 544 6.66 -10.46 -5.75
N ILE A 545 7.05 -11.46 -4.96
CA ILE A 545 7.04 -11.43 -3.50
C ILE A 545 8.44 -11.75 -2.96
N GLN A 546 8.90 -10.94 -2.01
CA GLN A 546 10.16 -11.15 -1.31
C GLN A 546 9.99 -12.16 -0.15
N ILE A 547 10.32 -13.43 -0.40
CA ILE A 547 10.17 -14.52 0.59
C ILE A 547 10.80 -14.22 1.94
N LYS A 548 12.00 -13.63 1.96
CA LYS A 548 12.66 -13.25 3.22
C LYS A 548 11.81 -12.28 4.06
N ARG A 549 11.11 -11.35 3.41
CA ARG A 549 10.22 -10.39 4.10
C ARG A 549 8.98 -11.09 4.67
N ILE A 550 8.40 -12.04 3.94
CA ILE A 550 7.30 -12.85 4.47
C ILE A 550 7.73 -13.60 5.73
N ARG A 551 8.95 -14.15 5.75
CA ARG A 551 9.49 -14.81 6.96
C ARG A 551 9.65 -13.83 8.13
N GLU A 552 10.15 -12.63 7.87
CA GLU A 552 10.21 -11.57 8.90
C GLU A 552 8.81 -11.21 9.44
N VAL A 553 7.79 -11.17 8.56
CA VAL A 553 6.38 -10.95 8.95
C VAL A 553 5.84 -12.12 9.76
N ALA A 554 6.17 -13.36 9.37
CA ALA A 554 5.76 -14.57 10.09
C ALA A 554 6.30 -14.62 11.52
N GLU A 555 7.59 -14.29 11.69
CA GLU A 555 8.23 -14.20 13.00
C GLU A 555 7.54 -13.13 13.87
N LEU A 556 7.24 -11.94 13.30
CA LEU A 556 6.56 -10.87 14.03
C LEU A 556 5.10 -11.23 14.35
N TYR A 557 4.40 -11.92 13.45
CA TYR A 557 3.05 -12.44 13.69
C TYR A 557 3.02 -13.37 14.92
N GLU A 558 3.93 -14.34 15.01
CA GLU A 558 4.01 -15.25 16.16
C GLU A 558 4.42 -14.50 17.45
N GLU A 559 5.28 -13.49 17.38
CA GLU A 559 5.58 -12.66 18.54
C GLU A 559 4.36 -11.88 19.03
N LEU A 560 3.65 -11.21 18.12
CA LEU A 560 2.45 -10.45 18.46
C LEU A 560 1.41 -11.37 19.10
N LYS A 561 1.17 -12.54 18.52
CA LYS A 561 0.31 -13.60 19.05
C LYS A 561 0.72 -14.03 20.46
N ASN A 562 2.01 -14.25 20.70
CA ASN A 562 2.54 -14.59 22.02
C ASN A 562 2.35 -13.46 23.04
N ARG A 563 2.57 -12.20 22.65
CA ARG A 563 2.41 -11.04 23.55
C ARG A 563 0.95 -10.79 23.92
N ILE A 564 0.02 -10.89 22.96
CA ILE A 564 -1.40 -10.68 23.23
C ILE A 564 -2.03 -11.82 24.06
N SER A 565 -1.43 -13.02 24.05
CA SER A 565 -1.88 -14.13 24.89
C SER A 565 -1.86 -13.79 26.39
N GLN A 566 -0.97 -12.89 26.82
CA GLN A 566 -0.89 -12.38 28.20
C GLN A 566 -2.12 -11.53 28.59
N PHE A 567 -2.92 -11.13 27.60
CA PHE A 567 -4.16 -10.39 27.74
C PHE A 567 -5.39 -11.27 27.47
N ASN A 568 -5.24 -12.59 27.47
CA ASN A 568 -6.33 -13.55 27.21
C ASN A 568 -6.95 -13.38 25.80
N MET A 569 -6.14 -12.96 24.83
CA MET A 569 -6.51 -12.87 23.41
C MET A 569 -5.85 -14.02 22.66
N TYR A 570 -6.66 -14.93 22.11
CA TYR A 570 -6.20 -16.11 21.38
C TYR A 570 -6.77 -16.12 19.97
N VAL A 571 -5.99 -16.65 19.04
CA VAL A 571 -6.46 -16.92 17.67
C VAL A 571 -7.27 -18.21 17.69
N ASP A 572 -8.55 -18.13 17.35
CA ASP A 572 -9.43 -19.30 17.30
C ASP A 572 -9.06 -20.23 16.15
N CYS A 573 -8.78 -21.50 16.47
CA CYS A 573 -8.49 -22.54 15.47
C CYS A 573 -9.77 -23.10 14.81
N ARG A 574 -10.96 -22.78 15.33
CA ARG A 574 -12.24 -23.32 14.84
C ARG A 574 -12.78 -22.44 13.73
N ARG A 575 -12.55 -22.84 12.48
CA ARG A 575 -13.25 -22.25 11.33
C ARG A 575 -14.71 -22.72 11.35
N PRO A 576 -15.70 -21.82 11.35
CA PRO A 576 -17.09 -22.21 11.12
C PRO A 576 -17.21 -22.96 9.79
N VAL A 577 -18.25 -23.80 9.66
CA VAL A 577 -18.60 -24.39 8.36
C VAL A 577 -18.80 -23.24 7.37
N MET A 578 -18.00 -23.23 6.30
CA MET A 578 -17.91 -22.11 5.36
C MET A 578 -19.14 -22.07 4.46
N ASP A 579 -20.13 -21.27 4.84
CA ASP A 579 -21.15 -20.79 3.89
C ASP A 579 -20.55 -19.70 2.98
N GLN A 580 -21.02 -19.58 1.73
CA GLN A 580 -20.54 -18.55 0.79
C GLN A 580 -20.74 -17.14 1.36
N GLU A 581 -21.85 -16.90 2.07
CA GLU A 581 -22.12 -15.60 2.70
C GLU A 581 -21.18 -15.27 3.86
N TYR A 582 -20.61 -16.28 4.53
CA TYR A 582 -19.72 -16.07 5.68
C TYR A 582 -18.44 -15.34 5.26
N VAL A 583 -17.88 -15.67 4.09
CA VAL A 583 -16.67 -15.03 3.56
C VAL A 583 -16.89 -13.53 3.33
N HIS A 584 -18.04 -13.16 2.76
CA HIS A 584 -18.39 -11.76 2.49
C HIS A 584 -18.63 -10.98 3.79
N LYS A 585 -19.37 -11.56 4.74
CA LYS A 585 -19.60 -10.97 6.07
C LYS A 585 -18.30 -10.76 6.82
N GLN A 586 -17.39 -11.74 6.81
CA GLN A 586 -16.09 -11.64 7.46
C GLN A 586 -15.21 -10.55 6.82
N ARG A 587 -15.23 -10.45 5.49
CA ARG A 587 -14.54 -9.39 4.77
C ARG A 587 -15.08 -8.00 5.14
N PHE A 588 -16.41 -7.85 5.21
CA PHE A 588 -17.04 -6.60 5.62
C PHE A 588 -16.62 -6.21 7.05
N ILE A 589 -16.68 -7.17 7.99
CA ILE A 589 -16.23 -6.96 9.37
C ILE A 589 -14.76 -6.51 9.41
N LEU A 590 -13.88 -7.14 8.63
CA LEU A 590 -12.47 -6.75 8.55
C LEU A 590 -12.31 -5.32 8.02
N GLN A 591 -13.10 -4.90 7.02
CA GLN A 591 -13.12 -3.52 6.51
C GLN A 591 -13.57 -2.52 7.58
N VAL A 592 -14.59 -2.87 8.38
CA VAL A 592 -15.05 -2.05 9.53
C VAL A 592 -13.96 -1.94 10.60
N VAL A 593 -13.26 -3.03 10.89
CA VAL A 593 -12.13 -3.05 11.85
C VAL A 593 -10.98 -2.17 11.37
N LEU A 594 -10.65 -2.21 10.07
CA LEU A 594 -9.68 -1.30 9.46
C LEU A 594 -10.11 0.16 9.60
N ALA A 595 -11.38 0.47 9.33
CA ALA A 595 -11.91 1.82 9.55
C ALA A 595 -11.75 2.25 11.02
N GLY A 596 -12.08 1.40 11.99
CA GLY A 596 -11.97 1.74 13.42
C GLY A 596 -10.54 1.89 13.94
N ALA A 597 -9.61 1.10 13.41
CA ALA A 597 -8.21 1.16 13.79
C ALA A 597 -7.53 2.46 13.30
N PHE A 598 -7.91 2.89 12.09
CA PHE A 598 -7.29 4.04 11.41
C PHE A 598 -8.12 5.32 11.49
N TYR A 599 -9.18 5.39 12.30
CA TYR A 599 -9.85 6.64 12.64
C TYR A 599 -8.82 7.66 13.16
N PRO A 600 -8.80 8.94 12.69
CA PRO A 600 -9.75 9.61 11.78
C PRO A 600 -9.29 9.71 10.30
N ASN A 601 -8.44 8.80 9.80
CA ASN A 601 -7.85 8.84 8.46
C ASN A 601 -8.86 8.46 7.34
N TYR A 602 -9.97 9.19 7.27
CA TYR A 602 -11.07 8.94 6.35
C TYR A 602 -11.10 9.97 5.22
N PHE A 603 -11.43 9.47 4.04
CA PHE A 603 -11.46 10.25 2.82
C PHE A 603 -12.70 9.91 1.99
N THR A 604 -13.21 10.90 1.26
CA THR A 604 -14.38 10.75 0.38
C THR A 604 -14.04 11.19 -1.03
N PHE A 605 -14.81 10.72 -1.99
CA PHE A 605 -14.65 11.07 -3.40
C PHE A 605 -15.63 12.16 -3.81
N GLY A 606 -15.16 13.11 -4.63
CA GLY A 606 -16.05 14.04 -5.32
C GLY A 606 -16.85 13.34 -6.42
N GLN A 607 -18.04 13.83 -6.72
CA GLN A 607 -18.82 13.32 -7.85
C GLN A 607 -18.21 13.79 -9.19
N PRO A 608 -18.08 12.90 -10.18
CA PRO A 608 -17.64 13.30 -11.52
C PRO A 608 -18.75 14.10 -12.21
N ASP A 609 -18.36 15.11 -12.98
CA ASP A 609 -19.30 15.81 -13.87
C ASP A 609 -19.61 14.90 -15.07
N GLU A 610 -20.76 14.22 -15.01
CA GLU A 610 -21.19 13.26 -16.03
C GLU A 610 -21.35 13.91 -17.41
N GLU A 611 -21.78 15.18 -17.49
CA GLU A 611 -21.95 15.87 -18.77
C GLU A 611 -20.60 16.13 -19.44
N MET A 612 -19.61 16.60 -18.68
CA MET A 612 -18.25 16.78 -19.18
C MET A 612 -17.60 15.44 -19.53
N ALA A 613 -17.78 14.41 -18.70
CA ALA A 613 -17.20 13.09 -18.92
C ALA A 613 -17.69 12.42 -20.21
N VAL A 614 -19.01 12.46 -20.48
CA VAL A 614 -19.60 11.92 -21.71
C VAL A 614 -19.10 12.68 -22.95
N ARG A 615 -18.91 14.00 -22.85
CA ARG A 615 -18.34 14.82 -23.93
C ARG A 615 -16.87 14.49 -24.18
N GLU A 616 -16.07 14.29 -23.13
CA GLU A 616 -14.65 13.95 -23.26
C GLU A 616 -14.41 12.57 -23.87
N LEU A 617 -15.26 11.58 -23.57
CA LEU A 617 -15.23 10.23 -24.14
C LEU A 617 -15.94 10.10 -25.49
N ALA A 618 -16.52 11.19 -26.03
CA ALA A 618 -17.32 11.16 -27.25
C ALA A 618 -18.45 10.10 -27.22
N GLY A 619 -19.05 9.87 -26.04
CA GLY A 619 -20.12 8.89 -25.83
C GLY A 619 -19.69 7.41 -25.84
N LYS A 620 -18.39 7.12 -25.88
CA LYS A 620 -17.83 5.76 -25.69
C LYS A 620 -17.94 5.30 -24.23
N ASP A 621 -17.91 3.99 -24.04
CA ASP A 621 -18.06 3.38 -22.72
C ASP A 621 -16.82 3.64 -21.84
N PRO A 622 -16.96 4.33 -20.69
CA PRO A 622 -15.86 4.61 -19.78
C PRO A 622 -15.23 3.37 -19.14
N LYS A 623 -15.95 2.25 -19.10
CA LYS A 623 -15.51 1.00 -18.47
C LYS A 623 -14.50 0.23 -19.31
N THR A 624 -14.44 0.54 -20.61
CA THR A 624 -13.63 -0.18 -21.60
C THR A 624 -12.70 0.72 -22.40
N THR A 625 -12.86 2.05 -22.30
CA THR A 625 -12.17 3.02 -23.16
C THR A 625 -11.28 3.99 -22.37
N ILE A 626 -10.12 4.32 -22.95
CA ILE A 626 -9.22 5.38 -22.46
C ILE A 626 -8.99 6.46 -23.52
N VAL A 627 -8.59 7.65 -23.08
CA VAL A 627 -8.30 8.80 -23.96
C VAL A 627 -6.81 9.13 -23.97
N LEU A 628 -6.24 9.29 -25.15
CA LEU A 628 -4.91 9.87 -25.39
C LEU A 628 -5.04 11.25 -26.02
N LYS A 629 -4.21 12.18 -25.56
CA LYS A 629 -4.11 13.56 -26.07
C LYS A 629 -2.75 13.76 -26.75
N HIS A 630 -2.63 14.80 -27.57
CA HIS A 630 -1.42 15.13 -28.35
C HIS A 630 -1.02 14.05 -29.38
N ILE A 631 -2.01 13.45 -30.03
CA ILE A 631 -1.75 12.54 -31.16
C ILE A 631 -1.21 13.34 -32.36
N PRO A 632 -0.12 12.91 -33.00
CA PRO A 632 0.45 13.58 -34.18
C PRO A 632 -0.51 13.52 -35.39
N PRO A 633 -0.35 14.44 -36.36
CA PRO A 633 -1.09 14.37 -37.63
C PRO A 633 -0.84 13.01 -38.32
N TYR A 634 -1.84 12.49 -39.03
CA TYR A 634 -1.82 11.13 -39.59
C TYR A 634 -1.61 10.01 -38.54
N GLY A 635 -2.06 10.24 -37.29
CA GLY A 635 -1.88 9.29 -36.17
C GLY A 635 -2.34 7.86 -36.46
N PHE A 636 -3.32 7.66 -37.35
CA PHE A 636 -3.81 6.34 -37.76
C PHE A 636 -2.74 5.47 -38.44
N LEU A 637 -1.65 6.02 -38.98
CA LEU A 637 -0.54 5.24 -39.54
C LEU A 637 0.25 4.49 -38.47
N TYR A 638 0.31 5.04 -37.26
CA TYR A 638 1.11 4.52 -36.15
C TYR A 638 0.31 3.61 -35.20
N TYR A 639 -0.87 3.15 -35.62
CA TYR A 639 -1.77 2.32 -34.82
C TYR A 639 -1.12 1.04 -34.28
N LYS A 640 -0.18 0.42 -35.04
CA LYS A 640 0.59 -0.76 -34.58
C LYS A 640 1.57 -0.41 -33.45
N GLN A 641 2.21 0.76 -33.49
CA GLN A 641 3.07 1.23 -32.40
C GLN A 641 2.23 1.49 -31.14
N LEU A 642 1.08 2.15 -31.28
CA LEU A 642 0.13 2.37 -30.19
C LEU A 642 -0.37 1.05 -29.59
N GLN A 643 -0.72 0.07 -30.42
CA GLN A 643 -1.11 -1.27 -29.95
C GLN A 643 0.01 -1.93 -29.13
N SER A 644 1.26 -1.81 -29.57
CA SER A 644 2.42 -2.36 -28.84
C SER A 644 2.63 -1.70 -27.48
N LEU A 645 2.35 -0.41 -27.33
CA LEU A 645 2.47 0.30 -26.05
C LEU A 645 1.49 -0.23 -25.00
N PHE A 646 0.28 -0.63 -25.41
CA PHE A 646 -0.76 -1.14 -24.51
C PHE A 646 -0.80 -2.66 -24.38
N ARG A 647 0.13 -3.39 -25.04
CA ARG A 647 0.18 -4.86 -24.99
C ARG A 647 0.31 -5.41 -23.57
N GLN A 648 1.00 -4.68 -22.69
CA GLN A 648 1.12 -5.04 -21.29
C GLN A 648 -0.16 -4.78 -20.48
N CYS A 649 -1.05 -3.90 -20.92
CA CYS A 649 -2.29 -3.56 -20.21
C CYS A 649 -3.41 -4.57 -20.48
N GLY A 650 -3.61 -4.94 -21.74
CA GLY A 650 -4.65 -5.87 -22.19
C GLY A 650 -4.75 -5.91 -23.72
N GLN A 651 -5.68 -6.73 -24.25
CA GLN A 651 -5.92 -6.81 -25.68
C GLN A 651 -6.72 -5.59 -26.15
N VAL A 652 -6.19 -4.89 -27.16
CA VAL A 652 -6.85 -3.72 -27.76
C VAL A 652 -7.86 -4.20 -28.82
N LYS A 653 -9.13 -3.80 -28.66
CA LYS A 653 -10.22 -4.09 -29.59
C LYS A 653 -10.23 -3.12 -30.77
N SER A 654 -10.26 -1.82 -30.48
CA SER A 654 -10.25 -0.78 -31.51
C SER A 654 -9.57 0.50 -31.05
N ILE A 655 -9.06 1.29 -32.01
CA ILE A 655 -8.54 2.64 -31.77
C ILE A 655 -9.28 3.60 -32.69
N VAL A 656 -9.98 4.58 -32.10
CA VAL A 656 -10.68 5.64 -32.82
C VAL A 656 -9.88 6.93 -32.74
N PHE A 657 -9.49 7.47 -33.89
CA PHE A 657 -8.86 8.78 -34.03
C PHE A 657 -9.92 9.83 -34.32
N ASP A 658 -9.98 10.89 -33.51
CA ASP A 658 -11.03 11.93 -33.58
C ASP A 658 -10.64 13.13 -34.47
N GLY A 659 -9.44 13.11 -35.07
CA GLY A 659 -8.94 14.23 -35.89
C GLY A 659 -8.48 15.47 -35.10
N ALA A 660 -8.97 15.64 -33.87
CA ALA A 660 -8.66 16.74 -32.95
C ALA A 660 -7.51 16.42 -31.99
N ASN A 661 -6.41 15.83 -32.49
CA ASN A 661 -5.24 15.39 -31.68
C ASN A 661 -5.58 14.44 -30.51
N ARG A 662 -6.69 13.69 -30.62
CA ARG A 662 -7.16 12.72 -29.63
C ARG A 662 -7.32 11.34 -30.25
N ALA A 663 -7.00 10.30 -29.47
CA ALA A 663 -7.29 8.92 -29.81
C ALA A 663 -7.99 8.22 -28.63
N PHE A 664 -9.00 7.43 -28.93
CA PHE A 664 -9.73 6.60 -27.99
C PHE A 664 -9.30 5.15 -28.20
N VAL A 665 -8.78 4.51 -27.15
CA VAL A 665 -8.38 3.09 -27.20
C VAL A 665 -9.42 2.29 -26.42
N GLU A 666 -10.11 1.39 -27.12
CA GLU A 666 -11.13 0.50 -26.55
C GLU A 666 -10.50 -0.90 -26.39
N PHE A 667 -10.55 -1.46 -25.18
CA PHE A 667 -10.03 -2.79 -24.88
C PHE A 667 -11.08 -3.88 -25.12
N SER A 668 -10.63 -5.09 -25.44
CA SER A 668 -11.49 -6.27 -25.55
C SER A 668 -11.98 -6.67 -24.15
N ARG A 669 -13.28 -6.97 -24.05
CA ARG A 669 -13.90 -7.42 -22.80
C ARG A 669 -13.86 -8.94 -22.75
N ASN A 670 -13.30 -9.51 -21.69
CA ASN A 670 -13.47 -10.93 -21.42
C ASN A 670 -14.92 -11.15 -20.91
N PRO A 671 -15.72 -11.99 -21.56
CA PRO A 671 -17.11 -12.23 -21.17
C PRO A 671 -17.26 -13.00 -19.85
N THR A 672 -16.20 -13.65 -19.36
CA THR A 672 -16.11 -14.28 -18.03
C THR A 672 -15.71 -13.31 -16.92
N GLU A 673 -15.18 -12.12 -17.26
CA GLU A 673 -14.77 -11.13 -16.26
C GLU A 673 -16.01 -10.40 -15.71
N ARG A 674 -16.28 -10.63 -14.43
CA ARG A 674 -17.37 -10.00 -13.65
C ARG A 674 -17.09 -8.54 -13.26
N PHE A 675 -16.00 -7.95 -13.73
CA PHE A 675 -15.61 -6.58 -13.35
C PHE A 675 -16.41 -5.53 -14.13
N LYS A 676 -16.86 -4.48 -13.43
CA LYS A 676 -17.56 -3.34 -14.04
C LYS A 676 -16.64 -2.57 -14.98
N THR A 677 -15.43 -2.21 -14.52
CA THR A 677 -14.39 -1.56 -15.34
C THR A 677 -13.26 -2.54 -15.63
N LEU A 678 -12.81 -2.61 -16.88
CA LEU A 678 -11.79 -3.58 -17.29
C LEU A 678 -10.46 -3.36 -16.56
N PRO A 679 -9.80 -4.43 -16.06
CA PRO A 679 -8.45 -4.31 -15.48
C PRO A 679 -7.45 -3.63 -16.43
N ALA A 680 -7.61 -3.82 -17.75
CA ALA A 680 -6.79 -3.16 -18.77
C ALA A 680 -6.86 -1.62 -18.71
N VAL A 681 -8.04 -1.06 -18.41
CA VAL A 681 -8.24 0.39 -18.26
C VAL A 681 -7.50 0.90 -17.02
N TYR A 682 -7.61 0.19 -15.89
CA TYR A 682 -6.85 0.52 -14.67
C TYR A 682 -5.34 0.49 -14.92
N MET A 683 -4.84 -0.55 -15.60
CA MET A 683 -3.42 -0.70 -15.92
C MET A 683 -2.93 0.41 -16.85
N ALA A 684 -3.75 0.82 -17.83
CA ALA A 684 -3.37 1.88 -18.74
C ALA A 684 -3.24 3.23 -18.00
N ILE A 685 -4.23 3.64 -17.21
CA ILE A 685 -4.15 4.88 -16.40
C ILE A 685 -2.96 4.82 -15.44
N LYS A 686 -2.67 3.62 -14.90
CA LYS A 686 -1.51 3.39 -14.05
C LYS A 686 -0.19 3.74 -14.73
N MET A 687 -0.04 3.49 -16.03
CA MET A 687 1.15 3.89 -16.80
C MET A 687 1.40 5.40 -16.73
N SER A 688 0.33 6.21 -16.80
CA SER A 688 0.43 7.67 -16.71
C SER A 688 0.93 8.12 -15.34
N GLN A 689 0.40 7.55 -14.25
CA GLN A 689 0.85 7.86 -12.89
C GLN A 689 2.31 7.43 -12.63
N LEU A 690 2.73 6.32 -13.21
CA LEU A 690 4.12 5.84 -13.15
C LEU A 690 5.07 6.68 -14.03
N LYS A 691 4.55 7.67 -14.77
CA LYS A 691 5.30 8.51 -15.71
C LYS A 691 6.04 7.67 -16.77
N VAL A 692 5.43 6.58 -17.21
CA VAL A 692 5.95 5.79 -18.34
C VAL A 692 5.93 6.68 -19.58
N SER A 693 7.06 6.84 -20.25
CA SER A 693 7.13 7.67 -21.45
C SER A 693 6.39 6.97 -22.61
N LEU A 694 5.33 7.63 -23.11
CA LEU A 694 4.60 7.20 -24.29
C LEU A 694 5.17 7.93 -25.50
N GLU A 695 6.19 7.32 -26.11
CA GLU A 695 6.87 7.87 -27.29
C GLU A 695 6.44 7.12 -28.55
N LEU A 696 6.10 7.87 -29.60
CA LEU A 696 5.93 7.34 -30.96
C LEU A 696 7.07 7.81 -31.85
N ASN A 697 7.61 6.90 -32.66
CA ASN A 697 8.55 7.27 -33.72
C ASN A 697 7.75 7.64 -34.97
N VAL A 698 7.80 8.92 -35.34
CA VAL A 698 6.93 9.52 -36.36
C VAL A 698 7.74 10.21 -37.46
N HIS A 699 7.14 10.31 -38.63
CA HIS A 699 7.58 11.17 -39.73
C HIS A 699 6.99 12.57 -39.59
N SER A 700 7.69 13.57 -40.11
CA SER A 700 7.15 14.93 -40.23
C SER A 700 5.96 14.95 -41.20
N ALA A 701 4.97 15.83 -40.96
CA ALA A 701 3.80 15.93 -41.85
C ALA A 701 4.20 16.27 -43.30
N GLU A 702 5.26 17.07 -43.45
CA GLU A 702 5.82 17.49 -44.74
C GLU A 702 6.46 16.32 -45.52
N GLU A 703 7.08 15.35 -44.84
CA GLU A 703 7.60 14.13 -45.48
C GLU A 703 6.50 13.19 -45.98
N ILE A 704 5.41 13.08 -45.22
CA ILE A 704 4.25 12.24 -45.58
C ILE A 704 3.56 12.85 -46.81
N GLU A 705 3.36 14.17 -46.82
CA GLU A 705 2.72 14.89 -47.92
C GLU A 705 3.65 14.99 -49.16
N GLY A 706 4.96 15.17 -48.96
CA GLY A 706 5.93 15.35 -50.04
C GLY A 706 6.27 14.09 -50.84
N LYS A 707 6.10 12.90 -50.26
CA LYS A 707 6.39 11.61 -50.93
C LYS A 707 5.19 10.96 -51.61
N VAL A 708 3.97 11.44 -51.36
CA VAL A 708 2.73 10.93 -51.96
C VAL A 708 2.24 11.96 -52.97
N GLN A 709 2.44 11.72 -54.26
CA GLN A 709 2.05 12.65 -55.33
C GLN A 709 0.52 12.84 -55.37
N GLY A 710 0.02 13.91 -54.75
CA GLY A 710 -1.37 14.35 -54.87
C GLY A 710 -1.84 15.21 -53.70
N GLY A 711 -2.16 16.49 -53.95
CA GLY A 711 -2.65 17.45 -52.95
C GLY A 711 -3.93 17.06 -52.20
N ALA A 712 -4.54 15.91 -52.52
CA ALA A 712 -5.71 15.34 -51.83
C ALA A 712 -5.39 14.72 -50.46
N VAL A 713 -4.14 14.37 -50.16
CA VAL A 713 -3.72 13.72 -48.90
C VAL A 713 -3.74 14.67 -47.70
N SER A 714 -3.64 15.98 -47.94
CA SER A 714 -3.78 17.03 -46.91
C SER A 714 -5.15 17.00 -46.21
N LYS A 715 -6.21 16.55 -46.92
CA LYS A 715 -7.56 16.37 -46.36
C LYS A 715 -7.61 15.29 -45.28
N LEU A 716 -6.67 14.33 -45.28
CA LEU A 716 -6.60 13.23 -44.32
C LEU A 716 -5.85 13.57 -43.02
N ARG A 717 -5.28 14.77 -42.90
CA ARG A 717 -4.45 15.18 -41.74
C ARG A 717 -5.20 15.10 -40.41
N SER A 718 -6.51 15.34 -40.45
CA SER A 718 -7.42 15.36 -39.29
C SER A 718 -8.67 14.51 -39.51
N THR A 719 -8.63 13.52 -40.39
CA THR A 719 -9.80 12.66 -40.64
C THR A 719 -10.04 11.73 -39.46
N ARG A 720 -11.32 11.52 -39.14
CA ARG A 720 -11.73 10.56 -38.13
C ARG A 720 -11.62 9.15 -38.68
N VAL A 721 -10.76 8.33 -38.09
CA VAL A 721 -10.48 6.96 -38.55
C VAL A 721 -10.73 5.99 -37.41
N ASN A 722 -11.46 4.92 -37.68
CA ASN A 722 -11.59 3.79 -36.78
C ASN A 722 -10.69 2.65 -37.25
N VAL A 723 -9.81 2.19 -36.37
CA VAL A 723 -8.98 1.01 -36.56
C VAL A 723 -9.55 -0.11 -35.71
N ASP A 724 -10.13 -1.11 -36.35
CA ASP A 724 -10.68 -2.30 -35.69
C ASP A 724 -9.70 -3.46 -35.88
N PHE A 725 -9.11 -3.92 -34.77
CA PHE A 725 -8.10 -5.00 -34.80
C PHE A 725 -8.73 -6.38 -34.96
N GLN A 726 -9.99 -6.55 -34.54
CA GLN A 726 -10.72 -7.81 -34.69
C GLN A 726 -11.11 -8.03 -36.15
N LYS A 727 -11.63 -7.00 -36.80
CA LYS A 727 -12.03 -7.05 -38.22
C LYS A 727 -10.87 -6.80 -39.18
N GLN A 728 -9.71 -6.41 -38.66
CA GLN A 728 -8.54 -5.95 -39.43
C GLN A 728 -8.88 -4.84 -40.43
N THR A 729 -9.82 -3.95 -40.06
CA THR A 729 -10.30 -2.87 -40.92
C THR A 729 -9.83 -1.51 -40.43
N VAL A 730 -9.40 -0.66 -41.36
CA VAL A 730 -9.12 0.77 -41.11
C VAL A 730 -10.07 1.58 -41.98
N ASP A 731 -11.11 2.15 -41.36
CA ASP A 731 -12.21 2.80 -42.07
C ASP A 731 -12.47 4.23 -41.56
N PRO A 732 -12.83 5.18 -42.44
CA PRO A 732 -13.25 6.52 -42.02
C PRO A 732 -14.57 6.46 -41.23
N MET A 733 -14.66 7.21 -40.13
CA MET A 733 -15.81 7.18 -39.23
C MET A 733 -17.04 7.88 -39.83
N GLN A 734 -18.22 7.27 -39.73
CA GLN A 734 -19.47 7.91 -40.15
C GLN A 734 -19.87 9.01 -39.15
N VAL A 735 -19.95 10.26 -39.61
CA VAL A 735 -20.54 11.37 -38.85
C VAL A 735 -22.02 11.10 -38.66
N SER A 736 -22.43 10.65 -37.48
CA SER A 736 -23.81 10.77 -37.02
C SER A 736 -23.83 11.88 -35.97
N PHE A 737 -23.95 13.13 -36.43
CA PHE A 737 -24.27 14.24 -35.54
C PHE A 737 -25.74 14.63 -35.70
N ASN A 738 -26.39 14.66 -34.54
CA ASN A 738 -27.66 15.32 -34.25
C ASN A 738 -27.86 16.59 -35.08
N THR A 739 -28.69 16.50 -36.11
CA THR A 739 -29.40 17.65 -36.65
C THR A 739 -30.80 17.20 -37.05
N SER A 740 -31.78 17.80 -36.36
CA SER A 740 -33.17 17.96 -36.76
C SER A 740 -33.87 16.75 -37.41
N ASP A 741 -34.43 15.87 -36.58
CA ASP A 741 -35.76 15.32 -36.88
C ASP A 741 -36.48 15.03 -35.57
N ARG A 742 -37.15 16.07 -35.05
CA ARG A 742 -38.22 15.92 -34.08
C ARG A 742 -39.42 15.32 -34.81
N SER A 743 -39.50 13.99 -34.92
CA SER A 743 -40.79 13.36 -35.16
C SER A 743 -40.83 11.90 -34.70
N ARG A 744 -41.78 11.66 -33.79
CA ARG A 744 -42.25 10.39 -33.21
C ARG A 744 -41.45 9.85 -32.02
N THR A 745 -41.67 10.47 -30.87
CA THR A 745 -41.61 9.83 -29.55
C THR A 745 -42.51 8.60 -29.56
N ILE A 746 -41.94 7.42 -29.80
CA ILE A 746 -42.59 6.14 -29.49
C ILE A 746 -42.12 5.81 -28.06
N THR A 747 -42.88 6.25 -27.07
CA THR A 747 -42.78 5.71 -25.72
C THR A 747 -43.34 4.29 -25.73
N ASP A 748 -42.64 3.37 -25.05
CA ASP A 748 -43.12 2.05 -24.63
C ASP A 748 -43.12 0.94 -25.68
N LEU A 749 -41.92 0.45 -26.03
CA LEU A 749 -41.79 -0.83 -26.74
C LEU A 749 -41.95 -2.00 -25.74
N LEU A 750 -42.98 -2.81 -25.91
CA LEU A 750 -43.21 -4.04 -25.14
C LEU A 750 -42.74 -5.25 -25.95
N LEU A 751 -41.92 -6.10 -25.34
CA LEU A 751 -41.33 -7.31 -25.93
C LEU A 751 -41.66 -8.52 -25.06
N THR A 752 -41.97 -9.66 -25.67
CA THR A 752 -42.03 -10.95 -24.96
C THR A 752 -40.72 -11.68 -25.16
N ILE A 753 -40.02 -12.01 -24.08
CA ILE A 753 -38.69 -12.61 -24.13
C ILE A 753 -38.61 -13.88 -23.31
N ASP A 754 -37.64 -14.72 -23.67
CA ASP A 754 -37.16 -15.83 -22.85
C ASP A 754 -35.76 -15.51 -22.37
N VAL A 755 -35.46 -15.85 -21.12
CA VAL A 755 -34.15 -15.59 -20.53
C VAL A 755 -33.34 -16.87 -20.54
N THR A 756 -32.17 -16.80 -21.15
CA THR A 756 -31.30 -17.95 -21.37
C THR A 756 -30.12 -17.96 -20.40
N GLU A 757 -29.57 -16.79 -20.09
CA GLU A 757 -28.43 -16.66 -19.19
C GLU A 757 -28.56 -15.45 -18.27
N VAL A 758 -28.37 -15.66 -16.97
CA VAL A 758 -28.34 -14.59 -15.97
C VAL A 758 -26.89 -14.23 -15.68
N VAL A 759 -26.50 -12.97 -15.95
CA VAL A 759 -25.16 -12.46 -15.68
C VAL A 759 -25.04 -12.02 -14.21
N GLU A 760 -25.96 -11.18 -13.77
CA GLU A 760 -26.14 -10.77 -12.36
C GLU A 760 -27.62 -10.45 -12.10
N VAL A 761 -28.00 -10.21 -10.84
CA VAL A 761 -29.39 -9.82 -10.53
C VAL A 761 -29.73 -8.54 -11.28
N GLY A 762 -30.73 -8.64 -12.15
CA GLY A 762 -31.14 -7.54 -13.01
C GLY A 762 -30.32 -7.34 -14.29
N HIS A 763 -29.35 -8.19 -14.62
CA HIS A 763 -28.62 -8.15 -15.90
C HIS A 763 -28.56 -9.55 -16.51
N PHE A 764 -29.14 -9.74 -17.68
CA PHE A 764 -29.32 -11.05 -18.28
C PHE A 764 -29.39 -10.99 -19.81
N TRP A 765 -29.12 -12.13 -20.44
CA TRP A 765 -29.29 -12.35 -21.87
C TRP A 765 -30.61 -13.06 -22.14
N GLY A 766 -31.26 -12.66 -23.23
CA GLY A 766 -32.49 -13.31 -23.68
C GLY A 766 -32.76 -13.07 -25.15
N TYR A 767 -33.71 -13.81 -25.69
CA TYR A 767 -34.17 -13.67 -27.07
C TYR A 767 -35.68 -13.45 -27.12
N ARG A 768 -36.17 -12.86 -28.21
CA ARG A 768 -37.60 -12.56 -28.37
C ARG A 768 -38.38 -13.81 -28.75
N ILE A 769 -39.53 -14.04 -28.11
CA ILE A 769 -40.41 -15.20 -28.39
C ILE A 769 -41.49 -14.86 -29.44
N ASP A 770 -41.57 -13.60 -29.90
CA ASP A 770 -42.57 -13.17 -30.89
C ASP A 770 -42.61 -14.10 -32.12
N GLU A 771 -43.80 -14.38 -32.68
CA GLU A 771 -43.97 -15.33 -33.80
C GLU A 771 -43.01 -15.08 -34.98
N LYS A 772 -42.70 -13.81 -35.23
CA LYS A 772 -41.74 -13.38 -36.26
C LYS A 772 -40.31 -13.85 -35.94
N ASN A 773 -39.85 -13.69 -34.69
CA ASN A 773 -38.49 -14.07 -34.29
C ASN A 773 -38.34 -15.59 -34.17
N SER A 774 -39.33 -16.26 -33.60
CA SER A 774 -39.42 -17.73 -33.58
C SER A 774 -39.36 -18.32 -34.99
N GLY A 775 -40.04 -17.71 -35.97
CA GLY A 775 -39.96 -18.10 -37.37
C GLY A 775 -38.57 -17.88 -38.00
N ILE A 776 -37.86 -16.83 -37.62
CA ILE A 776 -36.48 -16.56 -38.08
C ILE A 776 -35.50 -17.57 -37.49
N LEU A 777 -35.55 -17.80 -36.17
CA LEU A 777 -34.67 -18.76 -35.49
C LEU A 777 -34.87 -20.18 -36.03
N LYS A 778 -36.11 -20.64 -36.21
CA LYS A 778 -36.40 -21.98 -36.78
C LYS A 778 -35.86 -22.14 -38.21
N LYS A 779 -35.97 -21.09 -39.05
CA LYS A 779 -35.41 -21.11 -40.40
C LYS A 779 -33.87 -21.13 -40.37
N LEU A 780 -33.25 -20.29 -39.54
CA LEU A 780 -31.80 -20.27 -39.35
C LEU A 780 -31.26 -21.63 -38.91
N THR A 781 -31.87 -22.23 -37.88
CA THR A 781 -31.45 -23.54 -37.38
C THR A 781 -31.66 -24.63 -38.44
N ALA A 782 -32.76 -24.61 -39.19
CA ALA A 782 -32.98 -25.56 -40.28
C ALA A 782 -31.97 -25.40 -41.43
N GLU A 783 -31.65 -24.17 -41.82
CA GLU A 783 -30.65 -23.88 -42.86
C GLU A 783 -29.25 -24.32 -42.41
N ILE A 784 -28.84 -24.00 -41.18
CA ILE A 784 -27.52 -24.37 -40.65
C ILE A 784 -27.33 -25.89 -40.62
N ASN A 785 -28.33 -26.62 -40.12
CA ASN A 785 -28.24 -28.08 -39.96
C ASN A 785 -28.48 -28.85 -41.28
N GLN A 786 -28.80 -28.16 -42.39
CA GLN A 786 -28.87 -28.75 -43.73
C GLN A 786 -27.57 -28.56 -44.53
N LEU A 787 -26.62 -27.77 -44.03
CA LEU A 787 -25.35 -27.53 -44.70
C LEU A 787 -24.37 -28.68 -44.47
N GLU A 788 -23.52 -28.95 -45.46
CA GLU A 788 -22.32 -29.76 -45.27
C GLU A 788 -21.31 -28.95 -44.45
N LEU A 789 -21.11 -29.35 -43.19
CA LEU A 789 -20.25 -28.64 -42.25
C LEU A 789 -18.77 -28.97 -42.53
N VAL A 790 -17.94 -27.94 -42.59
CA VAL A 790 -16.49 -28.05 -42.77
C VAL A 790 -15.79 -27.64 -41.46
N PRO A 791 -14.74 -28.34 -41.01
CA PRO A 791 -13.94 -27.92 -39.87
C PRO A 791 -13.34 -26.53 -40.07
N LEU A 792 -13.06 -25.82 -38.97
CA LEU A 792 -12.50 -24.48 -39.04
C LEU A 792 -11.17 -24.43 -39.84
N PRO A 793 -11.03 -23.52 -40.83
CA PRO A 793 -9.82 -23.41 -41.66
C PRO A 793 -8.65 -22.72 -40.93
N VAL A 794 -8.92 -22.06 -39.81
CA VAL A 794 -7.96 -21.30 -39.01
C VAL A 794 -8.01 -21.81 -37.57
N HIS A 795 -6.87 -21.78 -36.87
CA HIS A 795 -6.86 -22.10 -35.45
C HIS A 795 -7.86 -21.21 -34.67
N PRO A 796 -8.72 -21.82 -33.83
CA PRO A 796 -9.72 -21.12 -33.03
C PRO A 796 -9.09 -19.99 -32.21
N HIS A 797 -9.70 -18.80 -32.24
CA HIS A 797 -9.28 -17.65 -31.45
C HIS A 797 -10.50 -16.88 -30.91
N PRO A 798 -10.36 -16.10 -29.82
CA PRO A 798 -11.44 -15.26 -29.29
C PRO A 798 -12.09 -14.37 -30.37
N ASP A 799 -13.40 -14.16 -30.23
CA ASP A 799 -14.29 -13.41 -31.11
C ASP A 799 -14.53 -14.00 -32.51
N LEU A 800 -13.92 -15.15 -32.84
CA LEU A 800 -14.23 -15.86 -34.08
C LEU A 800 -15.67 -16.38 -34.03
N VAL A 801 -16.47 -16.03 -35.03
CA VAL A 801 -17.83 -16.58 -35.18
C VAL A 801 -17.74 -17.90 -35.93
N CYS A 802 -18.25 -18.97 -35.34
CA CYS A 802 -18.25 -20.33 -35.85
C CYS A 802 -19.62 -20.98 -35.68
N LEU A 803 -19.76 -22.21 -36.17
CA LEU A 803 -20.89 -23.08 -35.85
C LEU A 803 -20.45 -24.06 -34.75
N ALA A 804 -21.22 -24.13 -33.67
CA ALA A 804 -20.94 -25.00 -32.53
C ALA A 804 -22.17 -25.86 -32.19
N PRO A 805 -21.97 -27.12 -31.76
CA PRO A 805 -23.08 -27.98 -31.33
C PRO A 805 -23.63 -27.54 -29.97
N PHE A 806 -24.95 -27.66 -29.82
CA PHE A 806 -25.64 -27.57 -28.54
C PHE A 806 -26.68 -28.69 -28.46
N ALA A 807 -26.71 -29.41 -27.34
CA ALA A 807 -27.65 -30.50 -27.11
C ALA A 807 -28.92 -29.95 -26.48
N ASP A 808 -30.02 -29.97 -27.24
CA ASP A 808 -31.35 -29.63 -26.73
C ASP A 808 -32.27 -30.86 -26.88
N PHE A 809 -32.86 -31.32 -25.77
CA PHE A 809 -33.78 -32.47 -25.73
C PHE A 809 -33.31 -33.73 -26.51
N ASP A 810 -32.09 -34.22 -26.21
CA ASP A 810 -31.48 -35.44 -26.79
C ASP A 810 -31.13 -35.41 -28.29
N LYS A 811 -31.11 -34.23 -28.94
CA LYS A 811 -30.56 -34.06 -30.30
C LYS A 811 -29.47 -32.99 -30.34
N GLU A 812 -28.29 -33.36 -30.82
CA GLU A 812 -27.22 -32.41 -31.12
C GLU A 812 -27.55 -31.65 -32.42
N SER A 813 -27.61 -30.33 -32.34
CA SER A 813 -27.78 -29.46 -33.51
C SER A 813 -26.71 -28.36 -33.46
N TYR A 814 -26.31 -27.87 -34.63
CA TYR A 814 -25.34 -26.79 -34.76
C TYR A 814 -26.03 -25.44 -34.79
N PHE A 815 -25.43 -24.47 -34.11
CA PHE A 815 -25.91 -23.09 -33.97
C PHE A 815 -24.77 -22.11 -34.20
N ARG A 816 -25.11 -20.86 -34.56
CA ARG A 816 -24.12 -19.78 -34.65
C ARG A 816 -23.60 -19.44 -33.27
N ALA A 817 -22.29 -19.49 -33.09
CA ALA A 817 -21.63 -19.18 -31.84
C ALA A 817 -20.41 -18.29 -32.07
N GLN A 818 -20.05 -17.52 -31.05
CA GLN A 818 -18.83 -16.72 -31.01
C GLN A 818 -17.90 -17.33 -29.96
N ILE A 819 -16.66 -17.62 -30.34
CA ILE A 819 -15.65 -18.14 -29.43
C ILE A 819 -15.30 -17.05 -28.42
N LEU A 820 -15.41 -17.34 -27.13
CA LEU A 820 -15.07 -16.41 -26.06
C LEU A 820 -13.60 -16.53 -25.68
N TYR A 821 -13.14 -17.74 -25.37
CA TYR A 821 -11.72 -18.07 -25.19
C TYR A 821 -11.45 -19.54 -25.45
N VAL A 822 -10.18 -19.86 -25.70
CA VAL A 822 -9.69 -21.22 -25.95
C VAL A 822 -8.86 -21.67 -24.74
N SER A 823 -9.19 -22.82 -24.17
CA SER A 823 -8.48 -23.43 -23.03
C SER A 823 -8.14 -24.88 -23.34
N GLY A 824 -6.85 -25.12 -23.61
CA GLY A 824 -6.36 -26.44 -24.00
C GLY A 824 -7.01 -26.91 -25.30
N ASN A 825 -7.73 -28.04 -25.24
CA ASN A 825 -8.44 -28.65 -26.37
C ASN A 825 -9.94 -28.30 -26.42
N SER A 826 -10.39 -27.32 -25.63
CA SER A 826 -11.79 -26.87 -25.61
C SER A 826 -11.88 -25.36 -25.75
N ALA A 827 -13.01 -24.87 -26.27
CA ALA A 827 -13.36 -23.46 -26.31
C ALA A 827 -14.68 -23.21 -25.59
N GLU A 828 -14.74 -22.11 -24.84
CA GLU A 828 -16.03 -21.58 -24.39
C GLU A 828 -16.64 -20.76 -25.52
N VAL A 829 -17.89 -21.04 -25.88
CA VAL A 829 -18.61 -20.39 -26.98
C VAL A 829 -19.89 -19.72 -26.46
N PHE A 830 -20.24 -18.58 -27.06
CA PHE A 830 -21.47 -17.84 -26.82
C PHE A 830 -22.40 -17.95 -28.03
N PHE A 831 -23.60 -18.51 -27.85
CA PHE A 831 -24.56 -18.64 -28.94
C PHE A 831 -25.21 -17.29 -29.23
N VAL A 832 -24.81 -16.66 -30.34
CA VAL A 832 -25.17 -15.28 -30.68
C VAL A 832 -26.66 -15.04 -30.92
N ASP A 833 -27.43 -16.12 -31.11
CA ASP A 833 -28.87 -16.06 -31.37
C ASP A 833 -29.74 -16.32 -30.15
N TYR A 834 -29.23 -17.10 -29.20
CA TYR A 834 -29.97 -17.54 -28.02
C TYR A 834 -29.43 -16.90 -26.73
N GLY A 835 -28.17 -16.49 -26.69
CA GLY A 835 -27.55 -15.74 -25.59
C GLY A 835 -27.00 -16.60 -24.45
N ASN A 836 -26.92 -17.92 -24.63
CA ASN A 836 -26.33 -18.86 -23.67
C ASN A 836 -24.87 -19.21 -24.02
N ARG A 837 -24.14 -19.73 -23.03
CA ARG A 837 -22.78 -20.26 -23.18
C ARG A 837 -22.72 -21.78 -23.10
N SER A 838 -21.70 -22.36 -23.73
CA SER A 838 -21.33 -23.76 -23.56
C SER A 838 -19.83 -23.95 -23.75
N GLN A 839 -19.28 -25.01 -23.15
CA GLN A 839 -17.93 -25.46 -23.41
C GLN A 839 -17.97 -26.55 -24.48
N VAL A 840 -17.18 -26.38 -25.53
CA VAL A 840 -17.20 -27.21 -26.75
C VAL A 840 -15.77 -27.60 -27.12
N ASP A 841 -15.55 -28.85 -27.49
CA ASP A 841 -14.24 -29.32 -27.96
C ASP A 841 -13.87 -28.67 -29.30
N LEU A 842 -12.59 -28.35 -29.50
CA LEU A 842 -12.13 -27.62 -30.70
C LEU A 842 -12.43 -28.36 -32.01
N ASP A 843 -12.45 -29.69 -31.97
CA ASP A 843 -12.71 -30.56 -33.13
C ASP A 843 -14.18 -30.50 -33.59
N LEU A 844 -15.08 -30.00 -32.74
CA LEU A 844 -16.52 -29.87 -33.02
C LEU A 844 -16.90 -28.48 -33.54
N LEU A 845 -15.94 -27.55 -33.67
CA LEU A 845 -16.19 -26.21 -34.17
C LEU A 845 -16.08 -26.17 -35.71
N MET A 846 -17.14 -25.69 -36.36
CA MET A 846 -17.26 -25.69 -37.82
C MET A 846 -17.25 -24.27 -38.40
N GLU A 847 -16.85 -24.13 -39.66
CA GLU A 847 -16.82 -22.86 -40.38
C GLU A 847 -18.24 -22.33 -40.66
N ILE A 848 -18.43 -21.01 -40.51
CA ILE A 848 -19.71 -20.35 -40.83
C ILE A 848 -19.68 -19.74 -42.24
N PRO A 849 -20.65 -20.06 -43.12
CA PRO A 849 -20.77 -19.40 -44.42
C PRO A 849 -20.96 -17.89 -44.33
N CYS A 850 -20.33 -17.16 -45.24
CA CYS A 850 -20.35 -15.69 -45.28
C CYS A 850 -21.74 -15.05 -45.50
N GLN A 851 -22.73 -15.83 -45.96
CA GLN A 851 -24.12 -15.40 -46.04
C GLN A 851 -24.78 -15.33 -44.66
N LEU A 852 -24.51 -16.31 -43.79
CA LEU A 852 -25.03 -16.37 -42.42
C LEU A 852 -24.32 -15.39 -41.48
N LEU A 853 -23.06 -15.06 -41.76
CA LEU A 853 -22.30 -14.05 -41.02
C LEU A 853 -22.87 -12.62 -41.19
N LYS A 854 -23.55 -12.33 -42.31
CA LYS A 854 -24.16 -11.02 -42.59
C LYS A 854 -25.49 -10.79 -41.86
N LEU A 855 -26.10 -11.86 -41.32
CA LEU A 855 -27.39 -11.77 -40.64
C LEU A 855 -27.20 -11.28 -39.20
N PRO A 856 -28.06 -10.36 -38.71
CA PRO A 856 -27.94 -9.83 -37.36
C PRO A 856 -28.09 -10.92 -36.30
N PHE A 857 -27.38 -10.75 -35.19
CA PHE A 857 -27.50 -11.59 -34.01
C PHE A 857 -28.85 -11.32 -33.32
N GLN A 858 -29.50 -12.39 -32.86
CA GLN A 858 -30.85 -12.30 -32.29
C GLN A 858 -30.86 -12.18 -30.76
N ALA A 859 -29.78 -12.58 -30.08
CA ALA A 859 -29.66 -12.43 -28.63
C ALA A 859 -29.58 -10.95 -28.24
N LEU A 860 -30.30 -10.58 -27.19
CA LEU A 860 -30.38 -9.23 -26.67
C LEU A 860 -29.91 -9.21 -25.20
N GLU A 861 -29.13 -8.20 -24.86
CA GLU A 861 -28.65 -7.95 -23.51
C GLU A 861 -29.60 -6.99 -22.79
N PHE A 862 -30.11 -7.39 -21.63
CA PHE A 862 -31.10 -6.64 -20.86
C PHE A 862 -30.57 -6.26 -19.47
N LYS A 863 -30.89 -5.04 -19.03
CA LYS A 863 -30.61 -4.56 -17.68
C LYS A 863 -31.85 -3.89 -17.06
N ILE A 864 -32.23 -4.33 -15.88
CA ILE A 864 -33.35 -3.76 -15.12
C ILE A 864 -32.97 -2.37 -14.62
N CYS A 865 -33.83 -1.38 -14.87
CA CYS A 865 -33.60 0.01 -14.45
C CYS A 865 -33.88 0.22 -12.95
N LYS A 866 -33.66 1.44 -12.42
CA LYS A 866 -34.16 1.93 -11.12
C LYS A 866 -34.01 0.99 -9.92
N MET A 867 -32.98 0.15 -9.94
CA MET A 867 -32.77 -0.90 -8.94
C MET A 867 -31.28 -0.98 -8.63
N ARG A 868 -30.96 -1.05 -7.34
CA ARG A 868 -29.62 -1.33 -6.83
C ARG A 868 -29.68 -2.43 -5.76
N PRO A 869 -28.55 -3.07 -5.42
CA PRO A 869 -28.52 -3.99 -4.29
C PRO A 869 -28.82 -3.28 -2.98
N SER A 870 -29.52 -3.95 -2.07
CA SER A 870 -29.71 -3.43 -0.71
C SER A 870 -28.43 -3.48 0.12
N ALA A 871 -28.36 -2.70 1.20
CA ALA A 871 -27.23 -2.74 2.14
C ALA A 871 -26.89 -4.18 2.60
N LYS A 872 -27.93 -5.00 2.88
CA LYS A 872 -27.77 -6.41 3.28
C LYS A 872 -27.13 -7.25 2.17
N SER A 873 -27.52 -7.05 0.92
CA SER A 873 -26.95 -7.75 -0.22
C SER A 873 -25.50 -7.35 -0.51
N LEU A 874 -25.14 -6.08 -0.26
CA LEU A 874 -23.75 -5.59 -0.37
C LEU A 874 -22.83 -6.17 0.72
N VAL A 875 -23.37 -6.46 1.91
CA VAL A 875 -22.60 -7.06 3.02
C VAL A 875 -22.46 -8.58 2.84
N CYS A 876 -23.48 -9.25 2.32
CA CYS A 876 -23.52 -10.71 2.20
C CYS A 876 -23.04 -11.26 0.84
N GLY A 877 -22.61 -10.39 -0.08
CA GLY A 877 -22.15 -10.78 -1.42
C GLY A 877 -21.16 -9.76 -1.98
N GLU A 878 -20.67 -10.00 -3.19
CA GLU A 878 -19.79 -9.02 -3.86
C GLU A 878 -20.55 -7.78 -4.33
N HIS A 879 -21.78 -8.00 -4.79
CA HIS A 879 -22.71 -6.97 -5.25
C HIS A 879 -24.14 -7.37 -4.85
N TRP A 880 -24.50 -8.63 -5.12
CA TRP A 880 -25.75 -9.25 -4.70
C TRP A 880 -25.46 -10.44 -3.80
N SER A 881 -26.31 -10.69 -2.81
CA SER A 881 -26.20 -11.89 -1.98
C SER A 881 -26.53 -13.14 -2.79
N GLY A 882 -25.98 -14.30 -2.38
CA GLY A 882 -26.31 -15.58 -3.00
C GLY A 882 -27.82 -15.85 -3.03
N GLY A 883 -28.52 -15.50 -1.95
CA GLY A 883 -29.98 -15.57 -1.87
C GLY A 883 -30.70 -14.69 -2.91
N ALA A 884 -30.21 -13.47 -3.17
CA ALA A 884 -30.79 -12.59 -4.19
C ALA A 884 -30.64 -13.19 -5.60
N SER A 885 -29.46 -13.72 -5.91
CA SER A 885 -29.17 -14.36 -7.21
C SER A 885 -30.02 -15.60 -7.44
N GLN A 886 -30.16 -16.48 -6.43
CA GLN A 886 -31.01 -17.66 -6.51
C GLN A 886 -32.49 -17.28 -6.66
N ARG A 887 -32.95 -16.27 -5.92
CA ARG A 887 -34.32 -15.77 -6.00
C ARG A 887 -34.61 -15.18 -7.38
N PHE A 888 -33.72 -14.35 -7.91
CA PHE A 888 -33.86 -13.80 -9.25
C PHE A 888 -33.87 -14.90 -10.32
N ALA A 889 -32.95 -15.87 -10.27
CA ALA A 889 -32.95 -17.01 -11.19
C ALA A 889 -34.28 -17.79 -11.15
N SER A 890 -34.87 -17.99 -9.96
CA SER A 890 -36.19 -18.64 -9.81
C SER A 890 -37.36 -17.82 -10.37
N LEU A 891 -37.24 -16.48 -10.38
CA LEU A 891 -38.27 -15.59 -10.90
C LEU A 891 -38.28 -15.55 -12.43
N VAL A 892 -37.10 -15.71 -13.02
CA VAL A 892 -36.82 -15.45 -14.44
C VAL A 892 -36.71 -16.75 -15.25
N GLY A 893 -36.26 -17.85 -14.62
CA GLY A 893 -36.02 -19.13 -15.30
C GLY A 893 -37.30 -19.85 -15.75
N GLY A 894 -37.29 -20.35 -16.99
CA GLY A 894 -38.33 -21.23 -17.56
C GLY A 894 -39.70 -20.58 -17.77
N CYS A 895 -39.78 -19.25 -17.77
CA CYS A 895 -41.03 -18.49 -17.91
C CYS A 895 -40.89 -17.41 -19.00
N ALA A 896 -41.92 -17.25 -19.84
CA ALA A 896 -42.00 -16.13 -20.77
C ALA A 896 -42.24 -14.81 -20.01
N LEU A 897 -41.37 -13.83 -20.21
CA LEU A 897 -41.42 -12.54 -19.52
C LEU A 897 -41.84 -11.43 -20.46
N LEU A 898 -42.63 -10.48 -19.95
CA LEU A 898 -42.98 -9.26 -20.66
C LEU A 898 -42.03 -8.15 -20.24
N VAL A 899 -41.40 -7.50 -21.21
CA VAL A 899 -40.35 -6.51 -20.97
C VAL A 899 -40.71 -5.19 -21.63
N ARG A 900 -40.66 -4.10 -20.85
CA ARG A 900 -40.86 -2.74 -21.33
C ARG A 900 -39.52 -2.03 -21.45
N VAL A 901 -39.18 -1.58 -22.65
CA VAL A 901 -37.88 -0.92 -22.94
C VAL A 901 -37.96 0.59 -22.74
N PHE A 902 -37.06 1.14 -21.94
CA PHE A 902 -36.93 2.59 -21.70
C PHE A 902 -35.84 3.25 -22.53
N SER A 903 -34.64 2.66 -22.56
CA SER A 903 -33.49 3.23 -23.27
C SER A 903 -32.52 2.16 -23.76
N VAL A 904 -31.61 2.55 -24.65
CA VAL A 904 -30.50 1.70 -25.11
C VAL A 904 -29.19 2.43 -24.86
N VAL A 905 -28.30 1.81 -24.08
CA VAL A 905 -26.99 2.38 -23.70
C VAL A 905 -25.93 1.33 -24.02
N HIS A 906 -24.96 1.68 -24.87
CA HIS A 906 -23.87 0.78 -25.32
C HIS A 906 -24.33 -0.63 -25.76
N SER A 907 -25.45 -0.72 -26.50
CA SER A 907 -26.09 -1.96 -26.95
C SER A 907 -26.81 -2.79 -25.88
N ILE A 908 -26.93 -2.27 -24.65
CA ILE A 908 -27.71 -2.87 -23.56
C ILE A 908 -29.09 -2.22 -23.49
N LEU A 909 -30.14 -3.04 -23.44
CA LEU A 909 -31.52 -2.61 -23.30
C LEU A 909 -31.86 -2.40 -21.82
N HIS A 910 -32.22 -1.17 -21.47
CA HIS A 910 -32.64 -0.78 -20.13
C HIS A 910 -34.16 -0.95 -20.00
N VAL A 911 -34.60 -1.82 -19.10
CA VAL A 911 -35.98 -2.35 -19.10
C VAL A 911 -36.66 -2.47 -17.74
N ASP A 912 -38.00 -2.61 -17.75
CA ASP A 912 -38.82 -3.18 -16.68
C ASP A 912 -39.28 -4.57 -17.09
N VAL A 913 -39.27 -5.52 -16.15
CA VAL A 913 -39.59 -6.93 -16.41
C VAL A 913 -40.79 -7.36 -15.59
N TYR A 914 -41.80 -7.91 -16.27
CA TYR A 914 -43.04 -8.37 -15.70
C TYR A 914 -43.21 -9.88 -15.91
N ARG A 915 -43.69 -10.55 -14.87
CA ARG A 915 -44.07 -11.96 -14.88
C ARG A 915 -45.58 -12.09 -14.73
N TYR A 916 -46.21 -12.92 -15.56
CA TYR A 916 -47.63 -13.25 -15.42
C TYR A 916 -47.83 -14.34 -14.37
N SER A 917 -48.70 -14.10 -13.39
CA SER A 917 -49.10 -15.10 -12.39
C SER A 917 -50.60 -15.41 -12.47
N GLY A 918 -51.03 -16.17 -13.48
CA GLY A 918 -52.45 -16.48 -13.66
C GLY A 918 -53.32 -15.24 -13.94
N ALA A 919 -54.63 -15.42 -14.12
CA ALA A 919 -55.51 -14.45 -14.76
C ALA A 919 -55.45 -13.01 -14.16
N GLN A 920 -54.85 -12.12 -14.95
CA GLN A 920 -54.90 -10.64 -14.97
C GLN A 920 -53.90 -9.79 -14.16
N ASP A 921 -53.06 -10.32 -13.27
CA ASP A 921 -52.03 -9.50 -12.59
C ASP A 921 -50.60 -9.80 -13.08
N ALA A 922 -49.95 -8.78 -13.65
CA ALA A 922 -48.54 -8.81 -14.04
C ALA A 922 -47.67 -8.27 -12.89
N ILE A 923 -46.83 -9.13 -12.31
CA ILE A 923 -45.96 -8.78 -11.19
C ILE A 923 -44.64 -8.26 -11.73
N ASN A 924 -44.23 -7.06 -11.32
CA ASN A 924 -42.91 -6.51 -11.63
C ASN A 924 -41.84 -7.22 -10.78
N ILE A 925 -40.84 -7.81 -11.42
CA ILE A 925 -39.76 -8.54 -10.74
C ILE A 925 -38.95 -7.60 -9.82
N ARG A 926 -38.78 -6.32 -10.21
CA ARG A 926 -38.11 -5.31 -9.37
C ARG A 926 -38.82 -5.15 -8.03
N ASP A 927 -40.13 -4.97 -8.06
CA ASP A 927 -40.91 -4.67 -6.85
C ASP A 927 -40.93 -5.86 -5.88
N VAL A 928 -40.87 -7.09 -6.40
CA VAL A 928 -40.71 -8.30 -5.57
C VAL A 928 -39.37 -8.29 -4.85
N LEU A 929 -38.26 -8.02 -5.56
CA LEU A 929 -36.92 -7.98 -4.97
C LEU A 929 -36.78 -6.86 -3.93
N ILE A 930 -37.41 -5.71 -4.17
CA ILE A 930 -37.43 -4.59 -3.21
C ILE A 930 -38.25 -4.97 -1.97
N LYS A 931 -39.45 -5.54 -2.15
CA LYS A 931 -40.31 -5.95 -1.03
C LYS A 931 -39.68 -7.04 -0.16
N GLU A 932 -38.91 -7.94 -0.76
CA GLU A 932 -38.16 -9.00 -0.06
C GLU A 932 -36.83 -8.48 0.55
N GLY A 933 -36.47 -7.20 0.35
CA GLY A 933 -35.30 -6.56 0.94
C GLY A 933 -33.96 -6.91 0.27
N TYR A 934 -33.98 -7.51 -0.92
CA TYR A 934 -32.78 -7.81 -1.71
C TYR A 934 -32.29 -6.60 -2.51
N ALA A 935 -33.21 -5.70 -2.88
CA ALA A 935 -32.91 -4.53 -3.70
C ALA A 935 -33.48 -3.23 -3.10
N GLU A 936 -32.95 -2.10 -3.52
CA GLU A 936 -33.44 -0.76 -3.22
C GLU A 936 -33.71 0.02 -4.51
N LEU A 937 -34.56 1.04 -4.41
CA LEU A 937 -34.85 1.94 -5.53
C LEU A 937 -33.65 2.86 -5.80
N ALA A 938 -33.27 2.99 -7.06
CA ALA A 938 -32.14 3.81 -7.50
C ALA A 938 -32.55 4.80 -8.59
N GLU A 939 -31.76 5.87 -8.77
CA GLU A 939 -31.91 6.77 -9.90
C GLU A 939 -31.45 6.13 -11.21
N GLU A 940 -31.99 6.62 -12.33
CA GLU A 940 -31.53 6.20 -13.66
C GLU A 940 -30.20 6.88 -14.03
N PRO A 941 -29.26 6.16 -14.68
CA PRO A 941 -28.02 6.74 -15.18
C PRO A 941 -28.28 7.90 -16.14
N TYR A 942 -27.43 8.93 -16.10
CA TYR A 942 -27.56 10.09 -16.98
C TYR A 942 -27.54 9.73 -18.47
N GLU A 943 -26.70 8.76 -18.89
CA GLU A 943 -26.72 8.29 -20.28
C GLU A 943 -28.07 7.72 -20.71
N SER A 944 -28.80 7.10 -19.79
CA SER A 944 -30.18 6.61 -20.01
C SER A 944 -31.18 7.77 -20.08
N LYS A 945 -31.07 8.75 -19.18
CA LYS A 945 -31.88 9.99 -19.16
C LYS A 945 -31.71 10.82 -20.44
N VAL A 946 -30.49 10.91 -20.99
CA VAL A 946 -30.19 11.73 -22.19
C VAL A 946 -30.49 10.97 -23.49
N ARG A 947 -30.25 9.66 -23.55
CA ARG A 947 -30.49 8.83 -24.74
C ARG A 947 -31.93 8.30 -24.81
N THR A 948 -32.93 9.06 -24.35
CA THR A 948 -34.35 8.72 -24.57
C THR A 948 -34.64 8.69 -26.07
N PHE A 949 -34.60 7.48 -26.63
CA PHE A 949 -34.92 7.06 -28.00
C PHE A 949 -34.47 7.94 -29.18
N VAL A 950 -33.36 7.56 -29.83
CA VAL A 950 -33.09 7.89 -31.26
C VAL A 950 -32.84 6.64 -32.12
N LEU A 951 -32.83 5.40 -31.60
CA LEU A 951 -32.27 4.30 -32.40
C LEU A 951 -32.92 2.92 -32.25
N ILE A 952 -34.17 2.74 -32.72
CA ILE A 952 -34.70 1.39 -33.08
C ILE A 952 -35.24 1.32 -34.54
N VAL A 953 -35.04 2.33 -35.39
CA VAL A 953 -35.50 2.26 -36.81
C VAL A 953 -34.41 2.62 -37.84
N ARG A 954 -33.13 2.28 -37.59
CA ARG A 954 -32.05 2.50 -38.59
C ARG A 954 -31.15 1.29 -38.85
N VAL A 955 -31.67 0.07 -38.70
CA VAL A 955 -30.98 -1.15 -39.20
C VAL A 955 -31.43 -1.51 -40.63
N HIS A 956 -32.32 -0.75 -41.25
CA HIS A 956 -32.65 -0.90 -42.67
C HIS A 956 -32.37 0.41 -43.41
N LEU A 957 -31.53 0.33 -44.45
CA LEU A 957 -31.00 1.38 -45.33
C LEU A 957 -29.72 2.10 -44.86
N SER A 958 -28.58 1.42 -45.00
CA SER A 958 -27.30 2.05 -45.32
C SER A 958 -27.16 2.16 -46.85
N THR A 959 -27.65 3.25 -47.45
CA THR A 959 -27.22 3.65 -48.79
C THR A 959 -25.83 4.28 -48.69
N SER A 960 -24.85 3.69 -49.39
CA SER A 960 -23.48 4.19 -49.47
C SER A 960 -23.45 5.54 -50.18
N SER A 961 -22.74 6.51 -49.60
CA SER A 961 -22.48 7.82 -50.20
C SER A 961 -21.14 7.81 -50.95
N PRO A 962 -21.04 8.31 -52.20
CA PRO A 962 -19.84 8.19 -53.04
C PRO A 962 -18.60 8.95 -52.52
N VAL A 963 -18.77 9.97 -51.68
CA VAL A 963 -17.66 10.77 -51.12
C VAL A 963 -16.76 9.97 -50.16
N LYS A 964 -17.23 8.82 -49.64
CA LYS A 964 -16.53 8.04 -48.60
C LYS A 964 -15.67 6.90 -49.15
N ASP A 965 -15.91 6.48 -50.39
CA ASP A 965 -15.09 5.46 -51.05
C ASP A 965 -13.72 6.03 -51.47
N ASP A 966 -13.67 7.32 -51.81
CA ASP A 966 -12.43 8.05 -52.12
C ASP A 966 -11.49 8.17 -50.89
N GLU A 967 -12.04 8.52 -49.71
CA GLU A 967 -11.26 8.59 -48.46
C GLU A 967 -10.72 7.22 -48.04
N LYS A 968 -11.55 6.18 -48.17
CA LYS A 968 -11.17 4.79 -47.87
C LYS A 968 -10.08 4.27 -48.81
N TYR A 969 -10.14 4.63 -50.09
CA TYR A 969 -9.07 4.32 -51.06
C TYR A 969 -7.76 5.02 -50.70
N LEU A 970 -7.79 6.32 -50.38
CA LEU A 970 -6.60 7.10 -50.00
C LEU A 970 -5.95 6.57 -48.70
N ILE A 971 -6.74 6.16 -47.71
CA ILE A 971 -6.24 5.54 -46.47
C ILE A 971 -5.51 4.22 -46.79
N ARG A 972 -6.04 3.38 -47.68
CA ARG A 972 -5.38 2.12 -48.10
C ARG A 972 -4.05 2.37 -48.79
N VAL A 973 -4.00 3.32 -49.73
CA VAL A 973 -2.77 3.68 -50.46
C VAL A 973 -1.67 4.15 -49.51
N LEU A 974 -2.02 4.94 -48.48
CA LEU A 974 -1.08 5.40 -47.46
C LEU A 974 -0.58 4.24 -46.58
N LEU A 975 -1.46 3.33 -46.15
CA LEU A 975 -1.09 2.17 -45.35
C LEU A 975 -0.17 1.19 -46.10
N GLU A 976 -0.40 0.97 -47.39
CA GLU A 976 0.47 0.15 -48.26
C GLU A 976 1.84 0.81 -48.48
N SER A 977 1.86 2.13 -48.68
CA SER A 977 3.11 2.90 -48.84
C SER A 977 3.96 2.90 -47.56
N PHE A 978 3.31 2.92 -46.39
CA PHE A 978 3.96 2.81 -45.08
C PHE A 978 4.48 1.38 -44.84
N SER A 979 3.68 0.36 -45.16
CA SER A 979 4.06 -1.05 -44.97
C SER A 979 5.18 -1.52 -45.90
N SER A 980 5.30 -0.91 -47.08
CA SER A 980 6.38 -1.16 -48.05
C SER A 980 7.68 -0.39 -47.76
N ASN A 981 7.78 0.28 -46.60
CA ASN A 981 8.97 1.01 -46.13
C ASN A 981 9.48 2.13 -47.07
N LYS A 982 8.66 2.61 -48.00
CA LYS A 982 9.02 3.66 -48.96
C LYS A 982 9.29 5.03 -48.32
N LEU A 983 8.89 5.24 -47.07
CA LEU A 983 9.09 6.49 -46.32
C LEU A 983 10.45 6.61 -45.61
N GLY A 984 11.24 5.53 -45.48
CA GLY A 984 12.49 5.52 -44.70
C GLY A 984 12.26 5.35 -43.20
N ALA A 985 13.32 5.43 -42.37
CA ALA A 985 13.19 5.34 -40.91
C ALA A 985 12.64 6.66 -40.32
N PRO A 986 11.73 6.61 -39.34
CA PRO A 986 11.21 7.82 -38.68
C PRO A 986 12.33 8.59 -37.98
N ASN A 987 12.33 9.92 -38.16
CA ASN A 987 13.37 10.83 -37.67
C ASN A 987 12.93 11.68 -36.46
N CYS A 988 11.64 11.71 -36.14
CA CYS A 988 11.06 12.50 -35.07
C CYS A 988 10.43 11.62 -33.98
N LYS A 989 10.47 12.11 -32.73
CA LYS A 989 9.78 11.49 -31.59
C LYS A 989 8.61 12.37 -31.16
N ALA A 990 7.41 11.82 -31.14
CA ALA A 990 6.23 12.47 -30.59
C ALA A 990 5.95 11.92 -29.18
N ILE A 991 5.83 12.82 -28.19
CA ILE A 991 5.45 12.47 -26.81
C ILE A 991 3.93 12.59 -26.68
N LEU A 992 3.28 11.49 -26.33
CA LEU A 992 1.84 11.46 -26.09
C LEU A 992 1.52 11.84 -24.65
N HIS A 993 0.37 12.48 -24.44
CA HIS A 993 -0.15 12.76 -23.11
C HIS A 993 -1.30 11.81 -22.76
N GLY A 994 -1.22 11.20 -21.58
CA GLY A 994 -2.21 10.27 -21.05
C GLY A 994 -1.59 8.94 -20.66
N PRO A 995 -2.36 7.84 -20.67
CA PRO A 995 -3.80 7.77 -20.91
C PRO A 995 -4.65 8.34 -19.76
N PHE A 996 -5.84 8.86 -20.09
CA PHE A 996 -6.79 9.47 -19.15
C PHE A 996 -8.16 8.79 -19.18
N ASN A 997 -8.89 8.84 -18.07
CA ASN A 997 -10.30 8.50 -17.99
C ASN A 997 -11.05 9.60 -17.22
N PRO A 998 -12.08 10.25 -17.80
CA PRO A 998 -12.80 11.35 -17.13
C PRO A 998 -13.56 10.96 -15.86
N TYR A 999 -13.83 9.67 -15.65
CA TYR A 999 -14.44 9.15 -14.42
C TYR A 999 -13.43 8.84 -13.31
N GLU A 1000 -12.17 9.27 -13.46
CA GLU A 1000 -11.17 9.22 -12.39
C GLU A 1000 -11.58 10.14 -11.23
N LEU A 1001 -11.72 9.55 -10.05
CA LEU A 1001 -12.22 10.25 -8.87
C LEU A 1001 -11.10 10.96 -8.11
N LYS A 1002 -11.36 12.21 -7.72
CA LYS A 1002 -10.48 12.95 -6.80
C LYS A 1002 -10.91 12.70 -5.36
N CYS A 1003 -9.90 12.49 -4.51
CA CYS A 1003 -10.05 12.16 -3.11
C CYS A 1003 -9.92 13.43 -2.26
N HIS A 1004 -10.75 13.53 -1.21
CA HIS A 1004 -10.78 14.66 -0.27
C HIS A 1004 -10.74 14.14 1.17
N SER A 1005 -10.04 14.84 2.05
CA SER A 1005 -9.98 14.47 3.48
C SER A 1005 -11.23 14.94 4.22
N LEU A 1006 -11.67 14.13 5.19
CA LEU A 1006 -12.80 14.46 6.07
C LEU A 1006 -12.41 15.28 7.32
N THR A 1007 -11.13 15.32 7.70
CA THR A 1007 -10.68 16.10 8.85
C THR A 1007 -10.60 17.59 8.51
N ARG A 1008 -10.93 18.44 9.48
CA ARG A 1008 -11.00 19.90 9.29
C ARG A 1008 -9.69 20.52 8.79
N ILE A 1009 -8.55 20.10 9.34
CA ILE A 1009 -7.24 20.65 8.98
C ILE A 1009 -6.78 20.27 7.56
N SER A 1010 -7.25 19.13 7.07
CA SER A 1010 -6.81 18.54 5.80
C SER A 1010 -7.80 18.77 4.66
N LYS A 1011 -8.96 19.35 4.93
CA LYS A 1011 -10.06 19.55 3.96
C LYS A 1011 -9.65 20.29 2.69
N PHE A 1012 -8.68 21.21 2.79
CA PHE A 1012 -8.18 22.00 1.66
C PHE A 1012 -6.83 21.54 1.09
N ARG A 1013 -6.20 20.52 1.70
CA ARG A 1013 -4.93 19.97 1.21
C ARG A 1013 -5.19 19.07 -0.01
N CYS A 1014 -4.26 19.06 -0.96
CA CYS A 1014 -4.36 18.14 -2.10
C CYS A 1014 -4.05 16.71 -1.64
N VAL A 1015 -4.86 15.72 -2.03
CA VAL A 1015 -4.70 14.33 -1.58
C VAL A 1015 -4.21 13.47 -2.75
N TRP A 1016 -3.10 12.76 -2.53
CA TRP A 1016 -2.48 11.84 -3.48
C TRP A 1016 -2.41 10.46 -2.85
N ILE A 1017 -2.74 9.42 -3.62
CA ILE A 1017 -2.60 8.04 -3.18
C ILE A 1017 -1.24 7.52 -3.68
N GLU A 1018 -0.53 6.80 -2.82
CA GLU A 1018 0.79 6.26 -3.14
C GLU A 1018 0.75 5.36 -4.37
N LYS A 1019 1.77 5.47 -5.22
CA LYS A 1019 1.82 4.76 -6.51
C LYS A 1019 1.86 3.24 -6.35
N GLU A 1020 2.18 2.72 -5.19
CA GLU A 1020 2.22 1.27 -4.93
C GLU A 1020 0.90 0.73 -4.36
N SER A 1021 -0.04 1.62 -4.01
CA SER A 1021 -1.36 1.26 -3.50
C SER A 1021 -2.30 0.81 -4.63
N ILE A 1022 -3.11 -0.22 -4.37
CA ILE A 1022 -4.13 -0.74 -5.28
C ILE A 1022 -5.17 0.33 -5.66
N ASN A 1023 -5.47 1.27 -4.77
CA ASN A 1023 -6.44 2.33 -5.04
C ASN A 1023 -5.78 3.62 -5.55
N SER A 1024 -4.54 3.54 -6.02
CA SER A 1024 -3.85 4.68 -6.65
C SER A 1024 -4.61 5.25 -7.84
N VAL A 1025 -5.36 4.40 -8.55
CA VAL A 1025 -6.32 4.79 -9.60
C VAL A 1025 -7.70 4.29 -9.17
N ILE A 1026 -8.67 5.20 -9.08
CA ILE A 1026 -10.07 4.84 -8.80
C ILE A 1026 -10.94 5.44 -9.89
N ILE A 1027 -11.73 4.59 -10.52
CA ILE A 1027 -12.71 4.97 -11.55
C ILE A 1027 -14.10 4.74 -10.95
N SER A 1028 -15.02 5.68 -11.17
CA SER A 1028 -16.41 5.49 -10.76
C SER A 1028 -17.08 4.38 -11.57
N ASP A 1029 -17.46 3.29 -10.91
CA ASP A 1029 -18.12 2.14 -11.55
C ASP A 1029 -19.65 2.33 -11.72
N ALA A 1030 -20.23 3.27 -10.95
CA ALA A 1030 -21.65 3.64 -10.90
C ALA A 1030 -21.81 5.12 -10.53
N PRO A 1031 -21.55 6.06 -11.46
CA PRO A 1031 -21.67 7.49 -11.20
C PRO A 1031 -23.10 7.95 -10.86
N GLU A 1032 -24.11 7.14 -11.18
CA GLU A 1032 -25.50 7.35 -10.81
C GLU A 1032 -25.80 7.29 -9.30
N ASP A 1033 -24.88 6.73 -8.50
CA ASP A 1033 -25.06 6.62 -7.06
C ASP A 1033 -24.60 7.91 -6.36
N LEU A 1034 -25.58 8.63 -5.80
CA LEU A 1034 -25.36 9.91 -5.12
C LEU A 1034 -24.75 9.76 -3.71
N HIS A 1035 -24.73 8.55 -3.14
CA HIS A 1035 -24.22 8.34 -1.78
C HIS A 1035 -22.70 8.43 -1.70
N GLN A 1036 -22.21 8.85 -0.54
CA GLN A 1036 -20.78 9.01 -0.33
C GLN A 1036 -20.09 7.66 -0.16
N ARG A 1037 -18.97 7.48 -0.86
CA ARG A 1037 -18.07 6.34 -0.67
C ARG A 1037 -16.82 6.77 0.10
N MET A 1038 -16.44 5.95 1.08
CA MET A 1038 -15.29 6.22 1.95
C MET A 1038 -14.06 5.39 1.54
N LEU A 1039 -12.89 6.02 1.64
CA LEU A 1039 -11.57 5.40 1.58
C LEU A 1039 -10.89 5.58 2.95
N VAL A 1040 -10.27 4.51 3.44
CA VAL A 1040 -9.50 4.52 4.68
C VAL A 1040 -8.02 4.35 4.33
N ALA A 1041 -7.14 5.15 4.94
CA ALA A 1041 -5.70 5.02 4.78
C ALA A 1041 -5.04 4.57 6.09
N ALA A 1042 -4.20 3.54 6.03
CA ALA A 1042 -3.48 3.05 7.21
C ALA A 1042 -2.38 4.00 7.68
N SER A 1043 -1.77 4.75 6.76
CA SER A 1043 -0.71 5.70 7.06
C SER A 1043 -0.80 6.96 6.20
N LEU A 1044 -0.49 8.11 6.81
CA LEU A 1044 -0.50 9.42 6.19
C LEU A 1044 0.89 10.04 6.23
N SER A 1045 1.27 10.67 5.13
CA SER A 1045 2.47 11.51 5.08
C SER A 1045 2.18 12.80 4.33
N VAL A 1046 3.00 13.83 4.56
CA VAL A 1046 2.83 15.12 3.90
C VAL A 1046 4.09 15.47 3.13
N ASN A 1047 3.94 16.15 1.99
CA ASN A 1047 5.07 16.68 1.24
C ASN A 1047 5.84 17.74 2.07
N ALA A 1048 7.02 18.15 1.58
CA ALA A 1048 7.86 19.08 2.32
C ALA A 1048 7.21 20.45 2.56
N THR A 1049 6.24 20.86 1.72
CA THR A 1049 5.55 22.16 1.81
C THR A 1049 4.25 22.13 2.62
N GLY A 1050 3.82 20.98 3.15
CA GLY A 1050 2.56 20.88 3.89
C GLY A 1050 1.30 20.82 3.00
N SER A 1051 1.42 21.15 1.72
CA SER A 1051 0.30 21.38 0.80
C SER A 1051 -0.36 20.10 0.26
N THR A 1052 0.38 19.00 0.20
CA THR A 1052 -0.07 17.74 -0.39
C THR A 1052 0.09 16.59 0.58
N MET A 1053 -1.00 15.87 0.82
CA MET A 1053 -1.04 14.64 1.60
C MET A 1053 -0.86 13.42 0.71
N LEU A 1054 -0.08 12.46 1.19
CA LEU A 1054 0.18 11.19 0.54
C LEU A 1054 -0.40 10.06 1.41
N LEU A 1055 -1.40 9.36 0.87
CA LEU A 1055 -2.07 8.23 1.49
C LEU A 1055 -1.34 6.93 1.16
N ARG A 1056 -1.06 6.11 2.17
CA ARG A 1056 -0.41 4.80 2.01
C ARG A 1056 -1.28 3.68 2.54
N GLU A 1057 -1.16 2.52 1.89
CA GLU A 1057 -1.84 1.26 2.24
C GLU A 1057 -3.33 1.48 2.50
N THR A 1058 -4.08 1.65 1.40
CA THR A 1058 -5.46 2.13 1.42
C THR A 1058 -6.46 0.99 1.26
N SER A 1059 -7.64 1.19 1.85
CA SER A 1059 -8.76 0.25 1.79
C SER A 1059 -10.02 0.99 1.39
N LEU A 1060 -10.58 0.60 0.23
CA LEU A 1060 -11.83 1.17 -0.26
C LEU A 1060 -13.01 0.49 0.42
N MET A 1061 -13.86 1.27 1.09
CA MET A 1061 -15.05 0.75 1.76
C MET A 1061 -16.13 0.37 0.74
N PRO A 1062 -17.01 -0.58 1.09
CA PRO A 1062 -18.16 -0.88 0.25
C PRO A 1062 -19.07 0.36 0.15
N HIS A 1063 -19.76 0.48 -0.97
CA HIS A 1063 -20.61 1.63 -1.27
C HIS A 1063 -21.99 1.42 -0.63
N VAL A 1064 -22.03 1.39 0.70
CA VAL A 1064 -23.27 1.26 1.48
C VAL A 1064 -23.75 2.67 1.89
N PRO A 1065 -25.00 3.05 1.60
CA PRO A 1065 -25.58 4.33 2.01
C PRO A 1065 -25.47 4.56 3.52
N GLY A 1066 -25.08 5.76 3.98
CA GLY A 1066 -24.96 6.08 5.41
C GLY A 1066 -23.74 5.48 6.13
N LEU A 1067 -22.98 4.59 5.48
CA LEU A 1067 -21.83 3.92 6.10
C LEU A 1067 -20.72 4.89 6.57
N PRO A 1068 -20.33 5.96 5.82
CA PRO A 1068 -19.32 6.90 6.31
C PRO A 1068 -19.71 7.58 7.63
N ALA A 1069 -20.99 7.96 7.76
CA ALA A 1069 -21.54 8.56 8.97
C ALA A 1069 -21.58 7.54 10.12
N LEU A 1070 -22.05 6.32 9.86
CA LEU A 1070 -22.11 5.23 10.84
C LEU A 1070 -20.73 4.91 11.41
N LEU A 1071 -19.71 4.72 10.57
CA LEU A 1071 -18.36 4.36 11.00
C LEU A 1071 -17.69 5.52 11.76
N SER A 1072 -17.90 6.76 11.33
CA SER A 1072 -17.41 7.94 12.04
C SER A 1072 -18.05 8.05 13.42
N ALA A 1073 -19.35 7.84 13.55
CA ALA A 1073 -20.06 7.85 14.84
C ALA A 1073 -19.67 6.66 15.74
N LEU A 1074 -19.41 5.49 15.16
CA LEU A 1074 -19.07 4.28 15.89
C LEU A 1074 -17.69 4.36 16.56
N PHE A 1075 -16.69 4.93 15.87
CA PHE A 1075 -15.30 4.92 16.35
C PHE A 1075 -14.81 6.25 16.93
N ALA A 1076 -15.56 7.34 16.77
CA ALA A 1076 -15.23 8.61 17.41
C ALA A 1076 -15.31 8.50 18.94
N PRO A 1077 -14.38 9.12 19.69
CA PRO A 1077 -14.48 9.19 21.14
C PRO A 1077 -15.78 9.86 21.61
N VAL A 1078 -16.11 11.01 21.03
CA VAL A 1078 -17.31 11.80 21.29
C VAL A 1078 -18.00 12.09 19.95
N MET A 1079 -19.34 11.99 19.94
CA MET A 1079 -20.18 12.38 18.80
C MET A 1079 -21.22 13.41 19.25
N GLU A 1080 -21.40 14.46 18.45
CA GLU A 1080 -22.45 15.46 18.61
C GLU A 1080 -23.38 15.42 17.40
N LEU A 1081 -24.68 15.28 17.64
CA LEU A 1081 -25.66 15.20 16.56
C LEU A 1081 -26.16 16.59 16.17
N ARG A 1082 -26.26 16.83 14.87
CA ARG A 1082 -26.91 18.02 14.30
C ARG A 1082 -28.37 17.70 14.02
N VAL A 1083 -29.26 18.60 14.41
CA VAL A 1083 -30.69 18.52 14.16
C VAL A 1083 -31.12 19.61 13.18
N ASP A 1084 -32.22 19.37 12.47
CA ASP A 1084 -32.86 20.39 11.67
C ASP A 1084 -33.38 21.57 12.53
N ARG A 1085 -33.85 22.64 11.87
CA ARG A 1085 -34.36 23.83 12.57
C ARG A 1085 -35.58 23.53 13.46
N ASP A 1086 -36.31 22.47 13.15
CA ASP A 1086 -37.52 22.06 13.87
C ASP A 1086 -37.22 21.06 15.00
N GLY A 1087 -35.96 20.60 15.13
CA GLY A 1087 -35.51 19.61 16.11
C GLY A 1087 -36.06 18.20 15.90
N LYS A 1088 -36.58 17.88 14.71
CA LYS A 1088 -37.32 16.63 14.45
C LYS A 1088 -36.49 15.52 13.82
N CYS A 1089 -35.49 15.89 13.02
CA CYS A 1089 -34.65 14.94 12.30
C CYS A 1089 -33.17 15.26 12.49
N TYR A 1090 -32.34 14.22 12.59
CA TYR A 1090 -30.90 14.40 12.57
C TYR A 1090 -30.42 14.64 11.14
N THR A 1091 -29.65 15.72 10.94
CA THR A 1091 -29.15 16.14 9.62
C THR A 1091 -27.67 15.82 9.43
N GLY A 1092 -26.95 15.50 10.51
CA GLY A 1092 -25.53 15.20 10.46
C GLY A 1092 -24.92 14.93 11.83
N VAL A 1093 -23.61 14.69 11.85
CA VAL A 1093 -22.82 14.38 13.04
C VAL A 1093 -21.49 15.11 13.01
N LEU A 1094 -21.05 15.57 14.18
CA LEU A 1094 -19.69 16.03 14.44
C LEU A 1094 -18.99 14.99 15.33
N CYS A 1095 -17.90 14.44 14.84
CA CYS A 1095 -17.14 13.36 15.46
C CYS A 1095 -15.74 13.86 15.85
N GLY A 1096 -15.30 13.64 17.09
CA GLY A 1096 -14.00 14.10 17.56
C GLY A 1096 -13.75 13.81 19.04
N LEU A 1097 -12.91 14.64 19.68
CA LEU A 1097 -12.66 14.58 21.13
C LEU A 1097 -13.67 15.38 21.96
N GLY A 1098 -14.54 16.15 21.31
CA GLY A 1098 -15.53 17.01 21.97
C GLY A 1098 -14.92 18.34 22.44
N TRP A 1099 -15.55 18.93 23.45
CA TRP A 1099 -15.22 20.27 23.96
C TRP A 1099 -14.91 20.24 25.46
N ASN A 1100 -14.17 21.24 25.93
CA ASN A 1100 -13.82 21.41 27.33
C ASN A 1100 -15.01 22.03 28.09
N PRO A 1101 -15.58 21.35 29.10
CA PRO A 1101 -16.74 21.82 29.87
C PRO A 1101 -16.57 23.22 30.48
N THR A 1102 -15.35 23.54 30.93
CA THR A 1102 -15.01 24.78 31.65
C THR A 1102 -14.82 25.96 30.71
N THR A 1103 -14.17 25.75 29.55
CA THR A 1103 -13.84 26.83 28.61
C THR A 1103 -14.81 26.96 27.44
N GLY A 1104 -15.63 25.93 27.17
CA GLY A 1104 -16.48 25.87 25.97
C GLY A 1104 -15.71 25.63 24.67
N ALA A 1105 -14.39 25.49 24.72
CA ALA A 1105 -13.55 25.36 23.53
C ALA A 1105 -13.41 23.90 23.06
N PRO A 1106 -13.35 23.62 21.75
CA PRO A 1106 -13.08 22.28 21.23
C PRO A 1106 -11.69 21.80 21.66
N ILE A 1107 -11.55 20.52 22.01
CA ILE A 1107 -10.30 19.94 22.54
C ILE A 1107 -9.26 19.72 21.42
N LEU A 1108 -9.68 19.17 20.29
CA LEU A 1108 -8.82 18.92 19.12
C LEU A 1108 -9.57 19.23 17.80
N PRO A 1109 -9.88 20.51 17.53
CA PRO A 1109 -10.74 20.91 16.42
C PRO A 1109 -10.19 20.54 15.03
N GLU A 1110 -8.89 20.30 14.93
CA GLU A 1110 -8.20 19.99 13.68
C GLU A 1110 -8.56 18.59 13.14
N HIS A 1111 -8.85 17.66 14.05
CA HIS A 1111 -9.19 16.27 13.75
C HIS A 1111 -10.70 16.01 13.73
N ASP A 1112 -11.50 17.02 14.07
CA ASP A 1112 -12.96 16.91 14.02
C ASP A 1112 -13.42 16.60 12.58
N ILE A 1113 -14.32 15.61 12.48
CA ILE A 1113 -14.98 15.20 11.24
C ILE A 1113 -16.44 15.64 11.33
N GLU A 1114 -16.86 16.50 10.41
CA GLU A 1114 -18.26 16.90 10.26
C GLU A 1114 -18.86 16.28 9.00
N LEU A 1115 -19.92 15.50 9.17
CA LEU A 1115 -20.62 14.81 8.09
C LEU A 1115 -22.10 15.17 8.10
N ALA A 1116 -22.62 15.53 6.93
CA ALA A 1116 -24.06 15.56 6.69
C ALA A 1116 -24.53 14.13 6.37
N PHE A 1117 -25.68 13.75 6.90
CA PHE A 1117 -26.23 12.43 6.60
C PHE A 1117 -26.80 12.38 5.17
N ASP A 1118 -26.39 11.38 4.41
CA ASP A 1118 -26.92 11.06 3.08
C ASP A 1118 -28.11 10.07 3.12
N VAL A 1119 -28.44 9.59 4.32
CA VAL A 1119 -29.58 8.74 4.67
C VAL A 1119 -30.25 9.31 5.93
N GLN A 1120 -31.55 9.11 6.09
CA GLN A 1120 -32.26 9.55 7.30
C GLN A 1120 -31.88 8.69 8.52
N PHE A 1121 -31.26 9.29 9.53
CA PHE A 1121 -31.03 8.68 10.83
C PHE A 1121 -32.12 9.10 11.83
N ASN A 1122 -32.74 8.12 12.47
CA ASN A 1122 -33.74 8.30 13.52
C ASN A 1122 -33.12 8.06 14.91
N VAL A 1123 -33.91 8.29 15.97
CA VAL A 1123 -33.48 8.08 17.36
C VAL A 1123 -33.13 6.61 17.63
N GLU A 1124 -33.86 5.67 17.03
CA GLU A 1124 -33.62 4.23 17.15
C GLU A 1124 -32.23 3.83 16.63
N ASP A 1125 -31.81 4.38 15.48
CA ASP A 1125 -30.50 4.12 14.89
C ASP A 1125 -29.36 4.57 15.83
N ILE A 1126 -29.51 5.74 16.45
CA ILE A 1126 -28.54 6.26 17.42
C ILE A 1126 -28.48 5.39 18.68
N ILE A 1127 -29.62 4.85 19.12
CA ILE A 1127 -29.67 3.90 20.24
C ILE A 1127 -28.89 2.64 19.88
N GLU A 1128 -29.10 2.07 18.69
CA GLU A 1128 -28.37 0.88 18.23
C GLU A 1128 -26.86 1.13 18.09
N ILE A 1129 -26.45 2.30 17.58
CA ILE A 1129 -25.03 2.70 17.56
C ILE A 1129 -24.45 2.70 18.98
N ASN A 1130 -25.14 3.28 19.95
CA ASN A 1130 -24.67 3.30 21.34
C ASN A 1130 -24.65 1.91 21.98
N ILE A 1131 -25.62 1.05 21.65
CA ILE A 1131 -25.65 -0.34 22.07
C ILE A 1131 -24.44 -1.11 21.51
N LEU A 1132 -24.07 -0.88 20.24
CA LEU A 1132 -22.89 -1.47 19.62
C LEU A 1132 -21.59 -0.94 20.26
N ARG A 1133 -21.48 0.38 20.49
CA ARG A 1133 -20.35 0.99 21.23
C ARG A 1133 -20.21 0.37 22.62
N ALA A 1134 -21.31 0.16 23.34
CA ALA A 1134 -21.31 -0.50 24.64
C ALA A 1134 -20.88 -1.97 24.54
N ALA A 1135 -21.25 -2.69 23.48
CA ALA A 1135 -20.79 -4.06 23.25
C ALA A 1135 -19.27 -4.13 23.00
N ILE A 1136 -18.73 -3.21 22.19
CA ILE A 1136 -17.27 -3.06 21.97
C ILE A 1136 -16.58 -2.77 23.30
N ASN A 1137 -17.08 -1.79 24.06
CA ASN A 1137 -16.49 -1.39 25.34
C ASN A 1137 -16.52 -2.52 26.37
N LYS A 1138 -17.51 -3.42 26.39
CA LYS A 1138 -17.51 -4.57 27.31
C LYS A 1138 -16.33 -5.52 27.11
N LEU A 1139 -15.85 -5.68 25.87
CA LEU A 1139 -14.68 -6.50 25.57
C LEU A 1139 -13.36 -5.77 25.85
N VAL A 1140 -13.37 -4.43 25.84
CA VAL A 1140 -12.16 -3.59 25.93
C VAL A 1140 -12.00 -2.90 27.31
N CYS A 1141 -13.05 -2.78 28.14
CA CYS A 1141 -13.08 -1.81 29.24
C CYS A 1141 -13.50 -2.31 30.65
N ASP A 1142 -13.57 -3.60 30.95
CA ASP A 1142 -13.81 -4.04 32.35
C ASP A 1142 -12.53 -3.95 33.22
N GLY A 1143 -12.19 -2.72 33.63
CA GLY A 1143 -11.19 -2.41 34.66
C GLY A 1143 -9.71 -2.55 34.25
N PRO A 1144 -8.76 -2.49 35.22
CA PRO A 1144 -7.32 -2.61 34.96
C PRO A 1144 -6.94 -3.92 34.25
N ASN A 1145 -7.83 -4.90 34.39
CA ASN A 1145 -7.66 -6.29 34.07
C ASN A 1145 -8.37 -6.72 32.77
N GLY A 1146 -9.35 -5.97 32.27
CA GLY A 1146 -10.01 -6.21 30.98
C GLY A 1146 -10.46 -7.65 30.77
N SER A 1147 -10.18 -8.21 29.59
CA SER A 1147 -10.47 -9.60 29.23
C SER A 1147 -9.70 -10.66 30.01
N LYS A 1148 -8.70 -10.31 30.82
CA LYS A 1148 -7.78 -11.29 31.45
C LYS A 1148 -8.46 -12.34 32.34
N PHE A 1149 -9.67 -12.06 32.82
CA PHE A 1149 -10.42 -12.92 33.74
C PHE A 1149 -11.69 -13.53 33.12
N LEU A 1150 -11.95 -13.28 31.83
CA LEU A 1150 -13.10 -13.83 31.13
C LEU A 1150 -12.80 -15.25 30.61
N GLY A 1151 -13.73 -16.18 30.81
CA GLY A 1151 -13.64 -17.51 30.17
C GLY A 1151 -13.80 -17.44 28.65
N PRO A 1152 -13.24 -18.39 27.88
CA PRO A 1152 -13.27 -18.38 26.42
C PRO A 1152 -14.70 -18.40 25.86
N GLU A 1153 -15.62 -19.13 26.49
CA GLU A 1153 -17.04 -19.16 26.07
C GLU A 1153 -17.72 -17.79 26.21
N ARG A 1154 -17.37 -17.04 27.26
CA ARG A 1154 -17.92 -15.70 27.48
C ARG A 1154 -17.38 -14.70 26.46
N ILE A 1155 -16.11 -14.83 26.09
CA ILE A 1155 -15.48 -14.03 25.03
C ILE A 1155 -16.19 -14.28 23.70
N ALA A 1156 -16.37 -15.55 23.31
CA ALA A 1156 -17.06 -15.91 22.08
C ALA A 1156 -18.50 -15.34 22.03
N GLN A 1157 -19.26 -15.45 23.12
CA GLN A 1157 -20.61 -14.86 23.22
C GLN A 1157 -20.61 -13.33 23.03
N LEU A 1158 -19.62 -12.64 23.60
CA LEU A 1158 -19.53 -11.19 23.47
C LEU A 1158 -19.09 -10.77 22.06
N GLN A 1159 -18.16 -11.50 21.45
CA GLN A 1159 -17.74 -11.29 20.06
C GLN A 1159 -18.92 -11.51 19.11
N ASP A 1160 -19.66 -12.61 19.27
CA ASP A 1160 -20.84 -12.89 18.45
C ASP A 1160 -21.92 -11.81 18.62
N ASN A 1161 -22.14 -11.32 19.84
CA ASN A 1161 -23.05 -10.20 20.10
C ASN A 1161 -22.62 -8.92 19.35
N ALA A 1162 -21.33 -8.57 19.39
CA ALA A 1162 -20.81 -7.41 18.66
C ALA A 1162 -20.92 -7.59 17.13
N ARG A 1163 -20.66 -8.80 16.61
CA ARG A 1163 -20.77 -9.11 15.17
C ARG A 1163 -22.21 -9.06 14.68
N GLN A 1164 -23.15 -9.67 15.42
CA GLN A 1164 -24.56 -9.67 15.03
C GLN A 1164 -25.16 -8.25 15.03
N LYS A 1165 -24.78 -7.41 15.99
CA LYS A 1165 -25.23 -6.01 16.05
C LYS A 1165 -24.60 -5.08 15.02
N LEU A 1166 -23.44 -5.44 14.49
CA LEU A 1166 -22.82 -4.70 13.39
C LEU A 1166 -23.45 -5.07 12.03
N LEU A 1167 -23.88 -6.32 11.89
CA LEU A 1167 -24.43 -6.86 10.64
C LEU A 1167 -25.95 -6.67 10.50
N GLY A 1168 -26.67 -6.63 11.62
CA GLY A 1168 -28.09 -6.27 11.69
C GLY A 1168 -28.23 -4.76 11.68
#